data_AF-B5Y5S9-F1
#
_entry.id   AF-B5Y5S9-F1
#
_cell.length_a   1.000
_cell.length_b   1.000
_cell.length_c   1.000
_cell.angle_alpha   90.00
_cell.angle_beta   90.00
_cell.angle_gamma   90.00
#
_symmetry.space_group_name_H-M   'P 1'
#
loop_
_entity.id
_entity.type
_entity.pdbx_description
1 polymer ?
#
loop_
_entity_poly.entity_id
_entity_poly.type
_entity_poly.pdbx_seq_one_letter_code
_entity_poly.pdbx_strand_id
1 'polypeptide(L)'
;MPAIYLFHRRTIVGGDDLQPAAFLTASLRCVQLVCLLGPILAHIHDESSRNGGLFHYIMYDPSDDVSCRHSNLFPTLLTLYAVASVVYSFASIALEWRLAHWSSIGSPTETEPRSSKVRHLLELKLVPFSILLLLVWMSGLSAVAFAPLYNYCVDLTQQNNSEIQREMADDIDKYSVEVFTPLRVHLWWLALAILLVGQLSEVLVSFAFLWHLCKQPMQAHILENPELMEVTLPSHRMIEEMWADRCAAACQCLGSASCFMFGGRELLGQAEFGDVARALADYLDTGGILDVVPSDIVTGFMLLQRIQRQRIYRAREEVLQHVEVAARLEGQSVQDNAGDELMVPLDSLQSTSYLPSSSTTCRVGGRQSSVFRFDPDGTYERRNRALFERHNVDEMSVLEEGTRYAKYALAIYTWVLYLYVHPCSGIPRLFAKSGRLCCRSSKTDRRGESSVIPQLAANLIDQHGRIEGDNLCETNKAALLLTVGLMEADLIYAQLRSGFADTPYAILVDHEWKSIVVSIRGTFSLEDCVTDVLIDPEPLEQLGVDFGFDAKDQYCHGGVLTCVRNVYRDLQRHGILDRLLLGEHARFPEYRLRLVGHSLGASTCTLLSYMLRGKFASIRCVNYSPPDSDLVPRLSFNAMEILRNEILSLIGRIKVPKIEVASRVVSGSGLSNCRFCLDQDPDEHANILEDINEMLYAPTELPESEYQHQLERFQTVQEERRRSRGHLRSLQLYPPGKLVHLVKIGERKSCLHGLAKCLTCCTTNAGSKYQPVWIGNDDLNEIVVSPTMATDHFPNRLCDLLQTVAREYKVKTS
;
A
#
# COMPACT_ATOMS: atom_id res chain seq x y z
N MET A 1 -17.82 -8.99 8.56
CA MET A 1 -17.91 -9.88 9.71
C MET A 1 -18.09 -9.05 10.93
N PRO A 2 -19.15 -9.31 11.70
CA PRO A 2 -19.25 -8.68 13.00
C PRO A 2 -17.97 -8.99 13.77
N ALA A 3 -17.44 -7.98 14.43
CA ALA A 3 -16.25 -8.14 15.24
C ALA A 3 -16.47 -9.24 16.27
N ILE A 4 -15.43 -10.05 16.53
CA ILE A 4 -15.54 -11.04 17.59
C ILE A 4 -15.54 -10.29 18.93
N TYR A 5 -16.51 -10.59 19.78
CA TYR A 5 -16.54 -10.10 21.15
C TYR A 5 -15.88 -11.13 22.05
N LEU A 6 -14.82 -10.73 22.74
CA LEU A 6 -14.12 -11.55 23.73
C LEU A 6 -14.29 -10.89 25.09
N PHE A 7 -14.78 -11.62 26.10
CA PHE A 7 -15.05 -11.06 27.42
C PHE A 7 -15.91 -9.76 27.38
N HIS A 8 -16.92 -9.72 26.50
CA HIS A 8 -17.78 -8.55 26.25
C HIS A 8 -17.06 -7.30 25.71
N ARG A 9 -15.93 -7.50 25.01
CA ARG A 9 -15.14 -6.42 24.41
C ARG A 9 -14.93 -6.69 22.93
N ARG A 10 -15.16 -5.66 22.11
CA ARG A 10 -15.10 -5.74 20.65
C ARG A 10 -13.64 -5.85 20.17
N THR A 11 -13.33 -6.85 19.36
CA THR A 11 -12.00 -6.97 18.73
C THR A 11 -11.95 -6.30 17.36
N ILE A 12 -10.75 -6.12 16.80
CA ILE A 12 -10.56 -5.64 15.41
C ILE A 12 -10.62 -6.77 14.38
N VAL A 13 -10.89 -8.00 14.83
CA VAL A 13 -10.76 -9.24 14.06
C VAL A 13 -12.15 -9.82 13.85
N GLY A 14 -12.49 -10.14 12.60
CA GLY A 14 -13.70 -10.89 12.25
C GLY A 14 -13.45 -12.40 12.31
N GLY A 15 -14.52 -13.20 12.40
CA GLY A 15 -14.44 -14.67 12.42
C GLY A 15 -13.47 -15.29 11.41
N ASP A 16 -13.65 -15.00 10.12
CA ASP A 16 -12.90 -15.50 8.96
C ASP A 16 -11.42 -15.08 8.98
N ASP A 17 -11.07 -14.00 9.68
CA ASP A 17 -9.70 -13.50 9.73
C ASP A 17 -8.77 -14.44 10.50
N LEU A 18 -9.36 -15.36 11.28
CA LEU A 18 -8.63 -16.33 12.08
C LEU A 18 -8.10 -17.49 11.25
N GLN A 19 -8.64 -17.79 10.07
CA GLN A 19 -8.20 -18.97 9.30
C GLN A 19 -6.72 -18.92 8.93
N PRO A 20 -6.18 -17.83 8.34
CA PRO A 20 -4.77 -17.79 7.96
C PRO A 20 -3.87 -17.85 9.20
N ALA A 21 -4.26 -17.18 10.28
CA ALA A 21 -3.54 -17.21 11.55
C ALA A 21 -3.53 -18.62 12.16
N ALA A 22 -4.69 -19.31 12.18
CA ALA A 22 -4.81 -20.67 12.70
C ALA A 22 -3.97 -21.66 11.90
N PHE A 23 -3.99 -21.56 10.56
CA PHE A 23 -3.15 -22.39 9.69
C PHE A 23 -1.66 -22.14 9.92
N LEU A 24 -1.25 -20.87 10.05
CA LEU A 24 0.13 -20.51 10.34
C LEU A 24 0.58 -21.04 11.70
N THR A 25 -0.23 -20.86 12.75
CA THR A 25 0.06 -21.40 14.09
C THR A 25 0.15 -22.92 14.06
N ALA A 26 -0.78 -23.62 13.42
CA ALA A 26 -0.73 -25.08 13.27
C ALA A 26 0.54 -25.55 12.54
N SER A 27 0.91 -24.86 11.45
CA SER A 27 2.15 -25.14 10.71
C SER A 27 3.39 -24.93 11.58
N LEU A 28 3.44 -23.85 12.36
CA LEU A 28 4.52 -23.59 13.31
C LEU A 28 4.61 -24.70 14.37
N ARG A 29 3.48 -25.20 14.88
CA ARG A 29 3.48 -26.35 15.82
C ARG A 29 4.02 -27.62 15.19
N CYS A 30 3.68 -27.90 13.93
CA CYS A 30 4.26 -29.03 13.21
C CYS A 30 5.78 -28.90 13.10
N VAL A 31 6.30 -27.70 12.80
CA VAL A 31 7.74 -27.43 12.78
C VAL A 31 8.36 -27.59 14.18
N GLN A 32 7.70 -27.13 15.25
CA GLN A 32 8.17 -27.32 16.62
C GLN A 32 8.25 -28.82 16.99
N LEU A 33 7.24 -29.62 16.64
CA LEU A 33 7.21 -31.07 16.87
C LEU A 33 8.35 -31.80 16.15
N VAL A 34 8.56 -31.50 14.86
CA VAL A 34 9.52 -32.23 14.02
C VAL A 34 10.95 -31.71 14.21
N CYS A 35 11.16 -30.40 14.11
CA CYS A 35 12.49 -29.80 14.01
C CYS A 35 13.09 -29.41 15.37
N LEU A 36 12.28 -29.12 16.38
CA LEU A 36 12.78 -28.65 17.70
C LEU A 36 12.67 -29.72 18.78
N LEU A 37 11.51 -30.37 18.91
CA LEU A 37 11.29 -31.43 19.90
C LEU A 37 11.98 -32.75 19.53
N GLY A 38 12.09 -33.06 18.23
CA GLY A 38 12.79 -34.26 17.74
C GLY A 38 14.22 -34.41 18.28
N PRO A 39 15.10 -33.40 18.14
CA PRO A 39 16.45 -33.43 18.71
C PRO A 39 16.49 -33.60 20.23
N ILE A 40 15.57 -32.98 20.96
CA ILE A 40 15.49 -33.05 22.44
C ILE A 40 15.09 -34.47 22.87
N LEU A 41 14.05 -35.04 22.25
CA LEU A 41 13.61 -36.41 22.53
C LEU A 41 14.67 -37.45 22.15
N ALA A 42 15.39 -37.23 21.05
CA ALA A 42 16.50 -38.09 20.65
C ALA A 42 17.64 -38.06 21.68
N HIS A 43 17.95 -36.91 22.26
CA HIS A 43 18.93 -36.79 23.35
C HIS A 43 18.46 -37.54 24.61
N ILE A 44 17.21 -37.35 25.04
CA ILE A 44 16.63 -38.06 26.20
C ILE A 44 16.66 -39.58 25.97
N HIS A 45 16.33 -40.04 24.76
CA HIS A 45 16.34 -41.45 24.42
C HIS A 45 17.76 -42.06 24.45
N ASP A 46 18.74 -41.35 23.88
CA ASP A 46 20.15 -41.78 23.87
C ASP A 46 20.68 -41.93 25.30
N GLU A 47 20.49 -40.91 26.16
CA GLU A 47 20.92 -40.95 27.56
C GLU A 47 20.14 -41.95 28.40
N SER A 48 18.83 -42.07 28.15
CA SER A 48 18.00 -43.10 28.78
C SER A 48 18.48 -44.51 28.44
N SER A 49 18.91 -44.75 27.20
CA SER A 49 19.37 -46.07 26.77
C SER A 49 20.71 -46.45 27.41
N ARG A 50 21.60 -45.47 27.59
CA ARG A 50 22.89 -45.65 28.27
C ARG A 50 22.75 -45.98 29.74
N ASN A 51 21.75 -45.37 30.40
CA ASN A 51 21.56 -45.47 31.84
C ASN A 51 20.57 -46.57 32.26
N GLY A 52 20.31 -47.59 31.43
CA GLY A 52 19.46 -48.73 31.82
C GLY A 52 17.94 -48.49 31.73
N GLY A 53 17.51 -47.47 31.00
CA GLY A 53 16.10 -47.15 30.75
C GLY A 53 15.65 -45.82 31.34
N LEU A 54 14.46 -45.37 30.93
CA LEU A 54 13.97 -44.00 31.23
C LEU A 54 13.75 -43.78 32.72
N PHE A 55 13.22 -44.80 33.41
CA PHE A 55 12.98 -44.74 34.84
C PHE A 55 14.29 -44.56 35.62
N HIS A 56 15.35 -45.26 35.20
CA HIS A 56 16.65 -45.13 35.83
C HIS A 56 17.23 -43.75 35.52
N TYR A 57 17.24 -43.30 34.27
CA TYR A 57 17.73 -41.96 33.89
C TYR A 57 17.10 -40.79 34.66
N ILE A 58 15.78 -40.85 34.93
CA ILE A 58 15.06 -39.80 35.65
C ILE A 58 15.36 -39.85 37.16
N MET A 59 15.53 -41.05 37.73
CA MET A 59 15.77 -41.24 39.16
C MET A 59 17.26 -41.27 39.53
N TYR A 60 18.15 -41.30 38.54
CA TYR A 60 19.59 -41.49 38.71
C TYR A 60 20.24 -40.22 39.26
N ASP A 61 20.90 -40.35 40.41
CA ASP A 61 21.86 -39.38 40.93
C ASP A 61 23.26 -39.82 40.47
N PRO A 62 24.01 -39.01 39.71
CA PRO A 62 25.29 -39.42 39.13
C PRO A 62 26.36 -39.78 40.14
N SER A 63 26.29 -39.27 41.38
CA SER A 63 27.29 -39.52 42.42
C SER A 63 26.66 -39.56 43.83
N ASP A 64 27.26 -40.33 44.73
CA ASP A 64 26.88 -40.37 46.15
C ASP A 64 27.36 -39.13 46.96
N ASP A 65 27.97 -38.14 46.31
CA ASP A 65 28.41 -36.90 46.95
C ASP A 65 27.21 -36.04 47.39
N VAL A 66 27.28 -35.50 48.60
CA VAL A 66 26.27 -34.60 49.17
C VAL A 66 26.07 -33.36 48.29
N SER A 67 27.10 -32.93 47.56
CA SER A 67 26.99 -31.80 46.62
C SER A 67 26.15 -32.10 45.38
N CYS A 68 25.94 -33.38 45.04
CA CYS A 68 25.15 -33.80 43.87
C CYS A 68 23.69 -34.10 44.19
N ARG A 69 23.28 -33.93 45.45
CA ARG A 69 21.89 -34.01 45.86
C ARG A 69 21.02 -33.09 44.99
N HIS A 70 19.99 -33.67 44.37
CA HIS A 70 19.07 -33.00 43.43
C HIS A 70 19.57 -32.83 41.99
N SER A 71 20.70 -33.40 41.61
CA SER A 71 21.18 -33.44 40.22
C SER A 71 20.15 -34.10 39.26
N ASN A 72 19.40 -35.09 39.75
CA ASN A 72 18.33 -35.80 39.05
C ASN A 72 17.13 -34.91 38.65
N LEU A 73 17.03 -33.68 39.19
CA LEU A 73 16.01 -32.72 38.77
C LEU A 73 16.19 -32.29 37.32
N PHE A 74 17.42 -32.23 36.79
CA PHE A 74 17.66 -31.90 35.38
C PHE A 74 16.99 -32.91 34.42
N PRO A 75 17.34 -34.22 34.44
CA PRO A 75 16.74 -35.19 33.52
C PRO A 75 15.23 -35.35 33.74
N THR A 76 14.77 -35.20 34.98
CA THR A 76 13.33 -35.22 35.32
C THR A 76 12.57 -34.07 34.68
N LEU A 77 13.02 -32.83 34.91
CA LEU A 77 12.37 -31.62 34.40
C LEU A 77 12.47 -31.51 32.88
N LEU A 78 13.60 -31.93 32.29
CA LEU A 78 13.78 -31.95 30.83
C LEU A 78 12.82 -32.96 30.17
N THR A 79 12.64 -34.14 30.76
CA THR A 79 11.68 -35.14 30.26
C THR A 79 10.25 -34.68 30.41
N LEU A 80 9.90 -34.09 31.57
CA LEU A 80 8.58 -33.50 31.81
C LEU A 80 8.28 -32.39 30.80
N TYR A 81 9.24 -31.48 30.57
CA TYR A 81 9.13 -30.41 29.61
C TYR A 81 8.90 -30.93 28.18
N ALA A 82 9.68 -31.93 27.75
CA ALA A 82 9.57 -32.50 26.41
C ALA A 82 8.20 -33.16 26.20
N VAL A 83 7.74 -33.99 27.14
CA VAL A 83 6.43 -34.65 27.08
C VAL A 83 5.30 -33.62 27.10
N ALA A 84 5.35 -32.65 28.01
CA ALA A 84 4.32 -31.62 28.12
C ALA A 84 4.27 -30.72 26.88
N SER A 85 5.42 -30.40 26.28
CA SER A 85 5.50 -29.64 25.02
C SER A 85 4.91 -30.42 23.83
N VAL A 86 5.10 -31.74 23.76
CA VAL A 86 4.48 -32.60 22.73
C VAL A 86 2.96 -32.60 22.90
N VAL A 87 2.47 -32.88 24.12
CA VAL A 87 1.03 -32.91 24.42
C VAL A 87 0.39 -31.56 24.12
N TYR A 88 1.01 -30.46 24.56
CA TYR A 88 0.54 -29.11 24.27
C TYR A 88 0.49 -28.82 22.77
N SER A 89 1.51 -29.22 22.00
CA SER A 89 1.57 -28.97 20.56
C SER A 89 0.44 -29.71 19.83
N PHE A 90 0.17 -30.97 20.16
CA PHE A 90 -0.97 -31.70 19.59
C PHE A 90 -2.32 -31.09 19.97
N ALA A 91 -2.50 -30.72 21.24
CA ALA A 91 -3.72 -30.05 21.69
C ALA A 91 -3.91 -28.69 21.00
N SER A 92 -2.82 -27.94 20.79
CA SER A 92 -2.82 -26.65 20.08
C SER A 92 -3.19 -26.84 18.62
N ILE A 93 -2.62 -27.83 17.91
CA ILE A 93 -3.00 -28.14 16.52
C ILE A 93 -4.48 -28.49 16.42
N ALA A 94 -5.01 -29.31 17.33
CA ALA A 94 -6.42 -29.66 17.35
C ALA A 94 -7.32 -28.43 17.59
N LEU A 95 -6.91 -27.52 18.48
CA LEU A 95 -7.61 -26.27 18.73
C LEU A 95 -7.60 -25.36 17.49
N GLU A 96 -6.44 -25.17 16.85
CA GLU A 96 -6.32 -24.36 15.63
C GLU A 96 -7.15 -24.93 14.48
N TRP A 97 -7.19 -26.25 14.32
CA TRP A 97 -8.00 -26.90 13.30
C TRP A 97 -9.49 -26.66 13.51
N ARG A 98 -9.97 -26.75 14.77
CA ARG A 98 -11.36 -26.41 15.11
C ARG A 98 -11.64 -24.93 14.91
N LEU A 99 -10.70 -24.07 15.28
CA LEU A 99 -10.83 -22.63 15.09
C LEU A 99 -10.96 -22.30 13.59
N ALA A 100 -10.08 -22.85 12.75
CA ALA A 100 -10.11 -22.70 11.31
C ALA A 100 -11.44 -23.17 10.70
N HIS A 101 -11.93 -24.36 11.09
CA HIS A 101 -13.18 -24.91 10.59
C HIS A 101 -14.40 -24.05 10.95
N TRP A 102 -14.57 -23.67 12.21
CA TRP A 102 -15.70 -22.83 12.61
C TRP A 102 -15.58 -21.41 12.07
N SER A 103 -14.35 -20.90 11.93
CA SER A 103 -14.12 -19.64 11.22
C SER A 103 -14.37 -19.73 9.71
N SER A 104 -14.67 -20.88 9.11
CA SER A 104 -14.91 -21.00 7.65
C SER A 104 -16.35 -21.22 7.20
N ILE A 105 -17.31 -21.32 8.13
CA ILE A 105 -18.73 -21.55 7.82
C ILE A 105 -19.60 -20.29 7.88
N GLY A 106 -20.08 -19.79 6.74
CA GLY A 106 -21.07 -18.70 6.63
C GLY A 106 -20.53 -17.42 6.00
N SER A 107 -21.39 -16.41 5.84
CA SER A 107 -21.04 -15.14 5.18
C SER A 107 -20.41 -14.10 6.12
N PRO A 108 -19.90 -12.97 5.60
CA PRO A 108 -19.42 -11.85 6.41
C PRO A 108 -20.50 -11.12 7.20
N THR A 109 -21.79 -11.30 6.91
CA THR A 109 -22.88 -10.61 7.62
C THR A 109 -23.64 -11.51 8.60
N GLU A 110 -23.44 -12.82 8.53
CA GLU A 110 -24.07 -13.80 9.42
C GLU A 110 -23.37 -13.89 10.79
N THR A 111 -24.14 -13.72 11.87
CA THR A 111 -23.66 -13.74 13.26
C THR A 111 -23.69 -15.15 13.87
N GLU A 112 -24.77 -15.91 13.68
CA GLU A 112 -24.98 -17.23 14.28
C GLU A 112 -25.07 -18.33 13.22
N PRO A 113 -24.64 -19.58 13.51
CA PRO A 113 -24.19 -20.11 14.81
C PRO A 113 -22.67 -19.98 15.08
N ARG A 114 -21.97 -19.13 14.32
CA ARG A 114 -20.51 -19.06 14.25
C ARG A 114 -19.86 -18.26 15.39
N SER A 115 -20.44 -17.12 15.76
CA SER A 115 -19.85 -16.19 16.73
C SER A 115 -19.62 -16.85 18.09
N SER A 116 -20.59 -17.64 18.53
CA SER A 116 -20.58 -18.30 19.83
C SER A 116 -19.45 -19.33 19.91
N LYS A 117 -19.35 -20.25 18.94
CA LYS A 117 -18.31 -21.29 18.95
C LYS A 117 -16.89 -20.73 18.81
N VAL A 118 -16.68 -19.78 17.89
CA VAL A 118 -15.37 -19.17 17.67
C VAL A 118 -14.90 -18.39 18.90
N ARG A 119 -15.81 -17.62 19.54
CA ARG A 119 -15.54 -16.92 20.80
C ARG A 119 -15.05 -17.86 21.89
N HIS A 120 -15.77 -18.96 22.18
CA HIS A 120 -15.36 -19.90 23.22
C HIS A 120 -14.00 -20.54 22.92
N LEU A 121 -13.72 -20.88 21.65
CA LEU A 121 -12.42 -21.44 21.24
C LEU A 121 -11.28 -20.41 21.39
N LEU A 122 -11.53 -19.13 21.10
CA LEU A 122 -10.56 -18.07 21.30
C LEU A 122 -10.31 -17.76 22.78
N GLU A 123 -11.36 -17.72 23.61
CA GLU A 123 -11.20 -17.54 25.06
C GLU A 123 -10.41 -18.71 25.67
N LEU A 124 -10.65 -19.94 25.21
CA LEU A 124 -9.87 -21.13 25.56
C LEU A 124 -8.39 -21.00 25.12
N LYS A 125 -8.14 -20.46 23.92
CA LYS A 125 -6.78 -20.23 23.39
C LYS A 125 -6.03 -19.15 24.19
N LEU A 126 -6.68 -18.02 24.44
CA LEU A 126 -6.03 -16.85 25.02
C LEU A 126 -5.72 -17.00 26.50
N VAL A 127 -6.58 -17.67 27.27
CA VAL A 127 -6.43 -17.78 28.72
C VAL A 127 -5.91 -19.17 29.13
N PRO A 128 -6.69 -20.27 29.10
CA PRO A 128 -6.20 -21.60 29.50
C PRO A 128 -4.95 -22.07 28.78
N PHE A 129 -4.88 -21.95 27.45
CA PHE A 129 -3.71 -22.41 26.68
C PHE A 129 -2.47 -21.57 26.93
N SER A 130 -2.60 -20.25 27.15
CA SER A 130 -1.46 -19.39 27.52
C SER A 130 -0.93 -19.72 28.92
N ILE A 131 -1.82 -19.99 29.89
CA ILE A 131 -1.43 -20.42 31.24
C ILE A 131 -0.73 -21.79 31.17
N LEU A 132 -1.30 -22.74 30.43
CA LEU A 132 -0.70 -24.06 30.24
C LEU A 132 0.68 -23.95 29.58
N LEU A 133 0.82 -23.13 28.54
CA LEU A 133 2.09 -22.91 27.88
C LEU A 133 3.13 -22.27 28.81
N LEU A 134 2.71 -21.33 29.67
CA LEU A 134 3.59 -20.74 30.67
C LEU A 134 4.08 -21.80 31.67
N LEU A 135 3.21 -22.70 32.14
CA LEU A 135 3.61 -23.80 33.03
C LEU A 135 4.59 -24.76 32.35
N VAL A 136 4.35 -25.11 31.08
CA VAL A 136 5.28 -25.89 30.26
C VAL A 136 6.63 -25.17 30.18
N TRP A 137 6.63 -23.90 29.80
CA TRP A 137 7.84 -23.09 29.68
C TRP A 137 8.62 -23.01 31.00
N MET A 138 7.94 -22.83 32.14
CA MET A 138 8.58 -22.80 33.47
C MET A 138 9.30 -24.12 33.79
N SER A 139 8.76 -25.27 33.38
CA SER A 139 9.45 -26.56 33.56
C SER A 139 10.74 -26.65 32.73
N GLY A 140 10.73 -26.12 31.49
CA GLY A 140 11.91 -26.08 30.63
C GLY A 140 12.97 -25.10 31.14
N LEU A 141 12.57 -23.91 31.60
CA LEU A 141 13.49 -22.97 32.26
C LEU A 141 14.12 -23.57 33.51
N SER A 142 13.32 -24.27 34.32
CA SER A 142 13.82 -24.96 35.52
C SER A 142 14.83 -26.05 35.14
N ALA A 143 14.59 -26.82 34.08
CA ALA A 143 15.58 -27.77 33.56
C ALA A 143 16.90 -27.06 33.19
N VAL A 144 16.85 -25.95 32.45
CA VAL A 144 18.07 -25.18 32.10
C VAL A 144 18.82 -24.71 33.35
N ALA A 145 18.12 -24.30 34.41
CA ALA A 145 18.74 -23.86 35.66
C ALA A 145 19.48 -24.98 36.42
N PHE A 146 19.00 -26.23 36.34
CA PHE A 146 19.65 -27.40 36.97
C PHE A 146 20.72 -28.06 36.08
N ALA A 147 20.81 -27.69 34.80
CA ALA A 147 21.78 -28.28 33.86
C ALA A 147 23.26 -28.15 34.29
N PRO A 148 23.74 -27.01 34.83
CA PRO A 148 25.14 -26.89 35.26
C PRO A 148 25.49 -27.83 36.41
N LEU A 149 24.56 -28.02 37.36
CA LEU A 149 24.74 -28.94 38.48
C LEU A 149 24.81 -30.39 38.01
N TYR A 150 23.92 -30.79 37.10
CA TYR A 150 23.93 -32.12 36.52
C TYR A 150 25.23 -32.41 35.75
N ASN A 151 25.65 -31.49 34.87
CA ASN A 151 26.89 -31.64 34.11
C ASN A 151 28.13 -31.74 35.02
N TYR A 152 28.20 -30.91 36.06
CA TYR A 152 29.26 -30.97 37.07
C TYR A 152 29.33 -32.34 37.77
N CYS A 153 28.19 -32.89 38.15
CA CYS A 153 28.11 -34.21 38.79
C CYS A 153 28.46 -35.36 37.84
N VAL A 154 28.03 -35.28 36.59
CA VAL A 154 28.42 -36.27 35.55
C VAL A 154 29.93 -36.23 35.31
N ASP A 155 30.53 -35.04 35.22
CA ASP A 155 31.97 -34.87 35.04
C ASP A 155 32.77 -35.40 36.25
N LEU A 156 32.30 -35.15 37.48
CA LEU A 156 32.86 -35.73 38.70
C LEU A 156 32.86 -37.27 38.68
N THR A 157 31.74 -37.87 38.29
CA THR A 157 31.63 -39.34 38.19
C THR A 157 32.54 -39.89 37.09
N GLN A 158 32.68 -39.20 35.96
CA GLN A 158 33.63 -39.57 34.92
C GLN A 158 35.08 -39.45 35.40
N GLN A 159 35.42 -38.41 36.15
CA GLN A 159 36.75 -38.26 36.76
C GLN A 159 37.04 -39.38 37.76
N ASN A 160 36.13 -39.67 38.69
CA ASN A 160 36.27 -40.77 39.64
C ASN A 160 36.39 -42.13 38.94
N ASN A 161 35.57 -42.40 37.92
CA ASN A 161 35.66 -43.63 37.14
C ASN A 161 36.97 -43.70 36.34
N SER A 162 37.49 -42.57 35.86
CA SER A 162 38.77 -42.50 35.15
C SER A 162 39.99 -42.63 36.08
N GLU A 163 39.89 -42.18 37.34
CA GLU A 163 40.90 -42.43 38.38
C GLU A 163 40.90 -43.91 38.78
N ILE A 164 39.73 -44.52 38.98
CA ILE A 164 39.58 -45.97 39.24
C ILE A 164 40.06 -46.80 38.04
N GLN A 165 39.80 -46.38 36.80
CA GLN A 165 40.33 -47.04 35.60
C GLN A 165 41.84 -46.79 35.39
N ARG A 166 42.39 -45.64 35.81
CA ARG A 166 43.84 -45.39 35.79
C ARG A 166 44.60 -46.19 36.83
N GLU A 167 43.98 -46.56 37.96
CA GLU A 167 44.58 -47.50 38.92
C GLU A 167 44.51 -48.97 38.44
N MET A 168 43.71 -49.28 37.41
CA MET A 168 43.53 -50.65 36.88
C MET A 168 44.01 -50.89 35.44
N ALA A 169 44.54 -49.89 34.74
CA ALA A 169 44.96 -50.02 33.34
C ALA A 169 46.44 -49.64 33.14
N ASP A 170 47.32 -50.60 33.40
CA ASP A 170 48.49 -50.83 32.53
C ASP A 170 47.97 -51.63 31.32
N ASP A 171 48.27 -51.15 30.11
CA ASP A 171 47.92 -51.69 28.79
C ASP A 171 46.42 -51.76 28.40
N ILE A 172 46.02 -50.87 27.49
CA ILE A 172 45.56 -51.19 26.11
C ILE A 172 44.96 -49.94 25.44
N ASP A 173 45.37 -49.76 24.18
CA ASP A 173 44.93 -48.79 23.18
C ASP A 173 43.46 -48.34 23.26
N LYS A 174 43.24 -47.03 23.08
CA LYS A 174 42.00 -46.53 22.47
C LYS A 174 42.20 -45.23 21.71
N TYR A 175 42.79 -45.37 20.52
CA TYR A 175 42.54 -44.45 19.42
C TYR A 175 41.20 -44.80 18.76
N SER A 176 40.47 -43.76 18.36
CA SER A 176 39.25 -43.70 17.54
C SER A 176 37.94 -43.44 18.30
N VAL A 177 37.18 -42.51 17.71
CA VAL A 177 35.85 -41.98 18.06
C VAL A 177 35.82 -40.66 18.86
N GLU A 178 36.49 -39.62 18.36
CA GLU A 178 36.22 -38.22 18.77
C GLU A 178 36.16 -37.28 17.56
N VAL A 179 35.14 -37.40 16.71
CA VAL A 179 34.80 -36.33 15.74
C VAL A 179 33.28 -36.11 15.61
N PHE A 180 32.43 -37.06 16.05
CA PHE A 180 30.96 -36.96 15.87
C PHE A 180 30.17 -36.50 17.11
N THR A 181 30.81 -36.27 18.25
CA THR A 181 30.18 -35.87 19.53
C THR A 181 29.89 -34.37 19.68
N PRO A 182 30.74 -33.40 19.27
CA PRO A 182 30.47 -31.98 19.56
C PRO A 182 29.30 -31.40 18.75
N LEU A 183 29.10 -31.84 17.50
CA LEU A 183 28.00 -31.33 16.65
C LEU A 183 26.61 -31.70 17.20
N ARG A 184 26.47 -32.92 17.76
CA ARG A 184 25.21 -33.44 18.30
C ARG A 184 24.82 -32.77 19.61
N VAL A 185 25.81 -32.41 20.46
CA VAL A 185 25.60 -31.69 21.73
C VAL A 185 25.15 -30.24 21.51
N HIS A 186 25.62 -29.57 20.46
CA HIS A 186 25.19 -28.18 20.17
C HIS A 186 23.80 -28.08 19.54
N LEU A 187 23.35 -29.10 18.79
CA LEU A 187 22.08 -29.06 18.06
C LEU A 187 20.84 -29.12 18.96
N TRP A 188 20.81 -30.01 19.96
CA TRP A 188 19.63 -30.13 20.84
C TRP A 188 19.52 -28.94 21.81
N TRP A 189 20.64 -28.40 22.28
CA TRP A 189 20.68 -27.18 23.09
C TRP A 189 20.17 -25.96 22.31
N LEU A 190 20.57 -25.81 21.05
CA LEU A 190 20.06 -24.76 20.17
C LEU A 190 18.55 -24.93 19.92
N ALA A 191 18.10 -26.16 19.68
CA ALA A 191 16.68 -26.47 19.51
C ALA A 191 15.86 -26.13 20.76
N LEU A 192 16.37 -26.47 21.95
CA LEU A 192 15.77 -26.13 23.25
C LEU A 192 15.70 -24.61 23.45
N ALA A 193 16.77 -23.88 23.15
CA ALA A 193 16.80 -22.42 23.27
C ALA A 193 15.78 -21.75 22.33
N ILE A 194 15.74 -22.14 21.06
CA ILE A 194 14.77 -21.63 20.08
C ILE A 194 13.34 -21.93 20.53
N LEU A 195 13.08 -23.14 21.03
CA LEU A 195 11.76 -23.55 21.51
C LEU A 195 11.33 -22.72 22.74
N LEU A 196 12.20 -22.54 23.73
CA LEU A 196 11.92 -21.73 24.93
C LEU A 196 11.65 -20.26 24.58
N VAL A 197 12.45 -19.67 23.68
CA VAL A 197 12.24 -18.29 23.22
C VAL A 197 10.91 -18.18 22.46
N GLY A 198 10.62 -19.14 21.58
CA GLY A 198 9.36 -19.18 20.84
C GLY A 198 8.14 -19.28 21.76
N GLN A 199 8.14 -20.22 22.72
CA GLN A 199 7.05 -20.40 23.68
C GLN A 199 6.87 -19.16 24.58
N LEU A 200 7.95 -18.55 25.08
CA LEU A 200 7.86 -17.33 25.88
C LEU A 200 7.28 -16.17 25.05
N SER A 201 7.77 -15.99 23.82
CA SER A 201 7.29 -14.91 22.95
C SER A 201 5.78 -15.02 22.70
N GLU A 202 5.26 -16.23 22.53
CA GLU A 202 3.84 -16.49 22.35
C GLU A 202 3.03 -16.13 23.60
N VAL A 203 3.51 -16.54 24.77
CA VAL A 203 2.87 -16.18 26.05
C VAL A 203 2.84 -14.66 26.21
N LEU A 204 3.95 -13.97 25.97
CA LEU A 204 4.05 -12.52 26.07
C LEU A 204 3.08 -11.81 25.11
N VAL A 205 2.96 -12.29 23.86
CA VAL A 205 2.01 -11.74 22.88
C VAL A 205 0.56 -11.92 23.35
N SER A 206 0.19 -13.11 23.84
CA SER A 206 -1.16 -13.37 24.37
C SER A 206 -1.51 -12.50 25.57
N PHE A 207 -0.57 -12.34 26.53
CA PHE A 207 -0.78 -11.46 27.68
C PHE A 207 -0.82 -9.98 27.29
N ALA A 208 0.02 -9.54 26.35
CA ALA A 208 -0.04 -8.17 25.83
C ALA A 208 -1.37 -7.89 25.13
N PHE A 209 -1.88 -8.85 24.33
CA PHE A 209 -3.19 -8.76 23.71
C PHE A 209 -4.31 -8.65 24.76
N LEU A 210 -4.32 -9.52 25.78
CA LEU A 210 -5.30 -9.46 26.87
C LEU A 210 -5.21 -8.15 27.65
N TRP A 211 -4.01 -7.66 27.95
CA TRP A 211 -3.78 -6.38 28.61
C TRP A 211 -4.36 -5.21 27.81
N HIS A 212 -4.15 -5.19 26.49
CA HIS A 212 -4.75 -4.21 25.61
C HIS A 212 -6.27 -4.33 25.53
N LEU A 213 -6.80 -5.55 25.47
CA LEU A 213 -8.24 -5.78 25.47
C LEU A 213 -8.89 -5.27 26.76
N CYS A 214 -8.29 -5.52 27.93
CA CYS A 214 -8.77 -5.03 29.22
C CYS A 214 -8.84 -3.49 29.32
N LYS A 215 -8.00 -2.77 28.57
CA LYS A 215 -8.00 -1.31 28.51
C LYS A 215 -9.12 -0.71 27.66
N GLN A 216 -9.76 -1.50 26.80
CA GLN A 216 -10.90 -1.01 26.01
C GLN A 216 -12.10 -0.74 26.93
N PRO A 217 -13.11 0.05 26.52
CA PRO A 217 -14.35 0.13 27.26
C PRO A 217 -15.11 -1.21 27.16
N MET A 218 -15.77 -1.62 28.26
CA MET A 218 -16.67 -2.77 28.24
C MET A 218 -17.98 -2.32 27.60
N GLN A 219 -18.43 -2.97 26.53
CA GLN A 219 -19.72 -2.67 25.91
C GLN A 219 -20.82 -3.32 26.76
N ALA A 220 -21.31 -2.61 27.77
CA ALA A 220 -22.48 -3.03 28.52
C ALA A 220 -23.73 -2.92 27.62
N HIS A 221 -24.46 -4.04 27.43
CA HIS A 221 -25.87 -4.08 27.01
C HIS A 221 -26.33 -3.04 25.95
N ILE A 222 -25.65 -2.95 24.80
CA ILE A 222 -26.12 -2.11 23.67
C ILE A 222 -27.26 -2.79 22.88
N LEU A 223 -27.52 -4.09 23.11
CA LEU A 223 -28.48 -4.89 22.34
C LEU A 223 -29.88 -5.06 22.96
N GLU A 224 -30.15 -4.52 24.15
CA GLU A 224 -31.43 -4.77 24.85
C GLU A 224 -32.39 -3.56 24.94
N ASN A 225 -31.97 -2.34 24.55
CA ASN A 225 -32.87 -1.18 24.55
C ASN A 225 -32.54 -0.17 23.42
N PRO A 226 -33.34 -0.12 22.35
CA PRO A 226 -33.16 0.84 21.25
C PRO A 226 -33.28 2.31 21.70
N GLU A 227 -34.10 2.59 22.73
CA GLU A 227 -34.33 3.95 23.24
C GLU A 227 -33.14 4.52 24.05
N LEU A 228 -32.25 3.67 24.59
CA LEU A 228 -31.07 4.15 25.33
C LEU A 228 -29.88 4.49 24.41
N MET A 229 -29.98 4.10 23.14
CA MET A 229 -28.96 4.28 22.11
C MET A 229 -28.81 5.74 21.66
N GLU A 230 -29.85 6.55 21.83
CA GLU A 230 -29.81 8.00 21.58
C GLU A 230 -29.09 8.76 22.71
N VAL A 231 -29.09 8.22 23.93
CA VAL A 231 -28.58 8.89 25.15
C VAL A 231 -27.11 8.56 25.45
N THR A 232 -26.57 7.49 24.85
CA THR A 232 -25.20 6.99 25.11
C THR A 232 -24.28 7.00 23.88
N LEU A 233 -24.64 7.74 22.83
CA LEU A 233 -23.67 8.04 21.76
C LEU A 233 -22.54 8.90 22.35
N PRO A 234 -21.26 8.48 22.22
CA PRO A 234 -20.14 9.38 22.45
C PRO A 234 -20.41 10.70 21.76
N SER A 235 -20.21 11.84 22.46
CA SER A 235 -20.25 13.12 21.78
C SER A 235 -19.28 13.07 20.59
N HIS A 236 -19.68 13.60 19.43
CA HIS A 236 -18.87 13.57 18.21
C HIS A 236 -17.43 14.05 18.48
N ARG A 237 -17.27 15.02 19.37
CA ARG A 237 -15.98 15.49 19.91
C ARG A 237 -15.14 14.40 20.58
N MET A 238 -15.71 13.51 21.37
CA MET A 238 -14.98 12.40 22.00
C MET A 238 -14.48 11.38 20.96
N ILE A 239 -15.19 11.24 19.84
CA ILE A 239 -14.79 10.38 18.72
C ILE A 239 -13.63 11.02 17.94
N GLU A 240 -13.69 12.33 17.69
CA GLU A 240 -12.56 13.09 17.13
C GLU A 240 -11.32 12.93 18.00
N GLU A 241 -11.42 13.12 19.32
CA GLU A 241 -10.30 12.96 20.25
C GLU A 241 -9.70 11.54 20.19
N MET A 242 -10.54 10.50 20.14
CA MET A 242 -10.08 9.11 20.00
C MET A 242 -9.31 8.88 18.68
N TRP A 243 -9.81 9.41 17.55
CA TRP A 243 -9.12 9.28 16.26
C TRP A 243 -7.81 10.07 16.23
N ALA A 244 -7.76 11.21 16.91
CA ALA A 244 -6.55 12.03 17.04
C ALA A 244 -5.45 11.25 17.77
N ASP A 245 -5.79 10.62 18.90
CA ASP A 245 -4.87 9.77 19.67
C ASP A 245 -4.33 8.59 18.85
N ARG A 246 -5.20 7.94 18.06
CA ARG A 246 -4.80 6.82 17.19
C ARG A 246 -3.87 7.27 16.07
N CYS A 247 -4.15 8.40 15.43
CA CYS A 247 -3.29 8.96 14.38
C CYS A 247 -1.93 9.37 14.94
N ALA A 248 -1.92 9.99 16.12
CA ALA A 248 -0.70 10.32 16.84
C ALA A 248 0.16 9.09 17.12
N ALA A 249 -0.43 8.05 17.73
CA ALA A 249 0.27 6.80 18.04
C ALA A 249 0.79 6.11 16.77
N ALA A 250 0.00 6.05 15.70
CA ALA A 250 0.39 5.45 14.43
C ALA A 250 1.57 6.20 13.78
N CYS A 251 1.50 7.53 13.71
CA CYS A 251 2.57 8.35 13.14
C CYS A 251 3.85 8.28 13.99
N GLN A 252 3.74 8.24 15.31
CA GLN A 252 4.89 8.06 16.22
C GLN A 252 5.55 6.70 16.03
N CYS A 253 4.76 5.63 15.93
CA CYS A 253 5.26 4.28 15.66
C CYS A 253 5.95 4.20 14.30
N LEU A 254 5.34 4.73 13.24
CA LEU A 254 5.90 4.74 11.89
C LEU A 254 7.17 5.60 11.79
N GLY A 255 7.16 6.78 12.41
CA GLY A 255 8.34 7.65 12.51
C GLY A 255 9.48 6.94 13.24
N SER A 256 9.21 6.34 14.39
CA SER A 256 10.23 5.61 15.17
C SER A 256 10.74 4.36 14.43
N ALA A 257 9.85 3.55 13.85
CA ALA A 257 10.20 2.32 13.13
C ALA A 257 11.01 2.59 11.85
N SER A 258 10.76 3.74 11.20
CA SER A 258 11.53 4.18 10.03
C SER A 258 12.75 5.03 10.39
N CYS A 259 13.08 5.21 11.68
CA CYS A 259 14.12 6.13 12.15
C CYS A 259 13.95 7.56 11.58
N PHE A 260 12.71 8.00 11.38
CA PHE A 260 12.31 9.27 10.77
C PHE A 260 12.79 9.46 9.33
N MET A 261 13.08 8.36 8.61
CA MET A 261 13.50 8.40 7.20
C MET A 261 12.44 9.05 6.29
N PHE A 262 11.15 8.92 6.65
CA PHE A 262 10.01 9.51 5.94
C PHE A 262 9.40 10.69 6.72
N GLY A 263 10.19 11.40 7.53
CA GLY A 263 9.68 12.48 8.39
C GLY A 263 9.07 11.97 9.70
N GLY A 264 8.21 12.80 10.32
CA GLY A 264 7.53 12.53 11.59
C GLY A 264 8.17 13.19 12.81
N ARG A 265 9.19 14.03 12.64
CA ARG A 265 9.88 14.71 13.76
C ARG A 265 9.06 15.85 14.33
N GLU A 266 8.38 16.63 13.48
CA GLU A 266 7.50 17.72 13.90
C GLU A 266 6.18 17.21 14.48
N LEU A 267 5.83 15.94 14.20
CA LEU A 267 4.67 15.27 14.79
C LEU A 267 4.87 14.88 16.26
N LEU A 268 6.10 14.96 16.78
CA LEU A 268 6.41 14.72 18.19
C LEU A 268 6.11 15.98 19.02
N GLY A 269 4.85 16.11 19.45
CA GLY A 269 4.44 17.07 20.49
C GLY A 269 3.74 18.35 20.03
N GLN A 270 3.63 18.62 18.72
CA GLN A 270 2.94 19.81 18.18
C GLN A 270 1.87 19.54 17.11
N ALA A 271 1.69 18.29 16.68
CA ALA A 271 0.70 17.99 15.64
C ALA A 271 -0.73 17.99 16.21
N GLU A 272 -1.52 18.96 15.76
CA GLU A 272 -2.97 18.96 15.94
C GLU A 272 -3.58 17.97 14.94
N PHE A 273 -3.74 16.71 15.36
CA PHE A 273 -4.45 15.71 14.56
C PHE A 273 -5.96 15.97 14.49
N GLY A 274 -6.47 17.10 15.02
CA GLY A 274 -7.90 17.39 15.14
C GLY A 274 -8.64 17.31 13.81
N ASP A 275 -8.11 17.90 12.74
CA ASP A 275 -8.76 17.90 11.44
C ASP A 275 -8.68 16.53 10.75
N VAL A 276 -7.53 15.84 10.86
CA VAL A 276 -7.35 14.46 10.39
C VAL A 276 -8.33 13.52 11.08
N ALA A 277 -8.43 13.68 12.39
CA ALA A 277 -9.29 12.88 13.24
C ALA A 277 -10.76 13.17 12.98
N ARG A 278 -11.12 14.44 12.72
CA ARG A 278 -12.46 14.83 12.28
C ARG A 278 -12.81 14.23 10.93
N ALA A 279 -11.90 14.27 9.94
CA ALA A 279 -12.14 13.67 8.63
C ALA A 279 -12.28 12.14 8.72
N LEU A 280 -11.42 11.47 9.50
CA LEU A 280 -11.49 10.03 9.72
C LEU A 280 -12.69 9.62 10.57
N ALA A 281 -13.05 10.40 11.58
CA ALA A 281 -14.30 10.23 12.31
C ALA A 281 -15.47 10.41 11.34
N ASP A 282 -15.55 11.50 10.59
CA ASP A 282 -16.64 11.72 9.65
C ASP A 282 -16.79 10.62 8.60
N TYR A 283 -15.68 10.04 8.12
CA TYR A 283 -15.66 9.01 7.08
C TYR A 283 -15.90 7.59 7.61
N LEU A 284 -15.28 7.23 8.76
CA LEU A 284 -15.24 5.88 9.34
C LEU A 284 -16.03 5.74 10.65
N ASP A 285 -16.60 6.81 11.20
CA ASP A 285 -17.40 6.75 12.42
C ASP A 285 -18.69 6.00 12.14
N THR A 286 -18.66 4.75 12.55
CA THR A 286 -19.84 3.94 12.62
C THR A 286 -20.61 4.18 13.91
N GLY A 287 -20.08 4.89 14.92
CA GLY A 287 -20.73 5.06 16.23
C GLY A 287 -20.99 3.74 16.96
N GLY A 288 -20.37 2.64 16.53
CA GLY A 288 -20.77 1.28 16.90
C GLY A 288 -22.06 0.77 16.25
N ILE A 289 -22.68 1.57 15.38
CA ILE A 289 -23.87 1.25 14.58
C ILE A 289 -23.53 0.17 13.56
N LEU A 290 -22.42 0.31 12.83
CA LEU A 290 -22.04 -0.62 11.76
C LEU A 290 -20.85 -1.49 12.20
N ASP A 291 -21.09 -2.80 12.31
CA ASP A 291 -20.08 -3.76 12.77
C ASP A 291 -19.21 -4.30 11.62
N VAL A 292 -18.28 -3.44 11.17
CA VAL A 292 -17.31 -3.74 10.10
C VAL A 292 -15.90 -3.82 10.67
N VAL A 293 -15.13 -4.81 10.22
CA VAL A 293 -13.70 -4.95 10.53
C VAL A 293 -12.84 -4.60 9.30
N PRO A 294 -11.55 -4.22 9.47
CA PRO A 294 -10.70 -3.77 8.35
C PRO A 294 -10.60 -4.77 7.18
N SER A 295 -10.62 -6.07 7.47
CA SER A 295 -10.59 -7.14 6.48
C SER A 295 -11.86 -7.22 5.62
N ASP A 296 -13.01 -6.75 6.10
CA ASP A 296 -14.23 -6.66 5.29
C ASP A 296 -14.10 -5.56 4.24
N ILE A 297 -13.51 -4.42 4.60
CA ILE A 297 -13.21 -3.33 3.67
C ILE A 297 -12.28 -3.82 2.57
N VAL A 298 -11.22 -4.57 2.92
CA VAL A 298 -10.32 -5.20 1.93
C VAL A 298 -11.09 -6.15 1.01
N THR A 299 -11.99 -6.96 1.56
CA THR A 299 -12.83 -7.87 0.75
C THR A 299 -13.76 -7.11 -0.18
N GLY A 300 -14.37 -6.02 0.31
CA GLY A 300 -15.20 -5.12 -0.49
C GLY A 300 -14.42 -4.45 -1.62
N PHE A 301 -13.17 -4.05 -1.41
CA PHE A 301 -12.29 -3.57 -2.49
C PHE A 301 -12.00 -4.65 -3.55
N MET A 302 -11.73 -5.89 -3.14
CA MET A 302 -11.51 -7.01 -4.08
C MET A 302 -12.75 -7.27 -4.95
N LEU A 303 -13.95 -7.23 -4.35
CA LEU A 303 -15.21 -7.39 -5.06
C LEU A 303 -15.51 -6.20 -5.96
N LEU A 304 -15.32 -4.98 -5.48
CA LEU A 304 -15.53 -3.77 -6.25
C LEU A 304 -14.64 -3.74 -7.49
N GLN A 305 -13.36 -4.12 -7.36
CA GLN A 305 -12.45 -4.27 -8.49
C GLN A 305 -13.01 -5.25 -9.54
N ARG A 306 -13.52 -6.41 -9.10
CA ARG A 306 -14.09 -7.44 -10.00
C ARG A 306 -15.35 -6.91 -10.71
N ILE A 307 -16.20 -6.19 -9.98
CA ILE A 307 -17.42 -5.56 -10.51
C ILE A 307 -17.10 -4.43 -11.48
N GLN A 308 -16.19 -3.50 -11.14
CA GLN A 308 -15.76 -2.44 -12.06
C GLN A 308 -15.19 -3.03 -13.36
N ARG A 309 -14.43 -4.12 -13.26
CA ARG A 309 -13.94 -4.85 -14.43
C ARG A 309 -15.09 -5.42 -15.28
N GLN A 310 -16.08 -6.05 -14.65
CA GLN A 310 -17.30 -6.53 -15.33
C GLN A 310 -18.06 -5.39 -16.02
N ARG A 311 -18.26 -4.25 -15.33
CA ARG A 311 -18.94 -3.06 -15.87
C ARG A 311 -18.23 -2.55 -17.12
N ILE A 312 -16.89 -2.48 -17.09
CA ILE A 312 -16.07 -2.10 -18.26
C ILE A 312 -16.26 -3.09 -19.43
N TYR A 313 -16.35 -4.40 -19.19
CA TYR A 313 -16.59 -5.39 -20.25
C TYR A 313 -18.00 -5.25 -20.85
N ARG A 314 -19.05 -5.20 -20.02
CA ARG A 314 -20.44 -5.01 -20.50
C ARG A 314 -20.55 -3.77 -21.37
N ALA A 315 -19.97 -2.67 -20.91
CA ALA A 315 -20.06 -1.42 -21.66
C ALA A 315 -19.26 -1.46 -22.98
N ARG A 316 -18.25 -2.32 -23.11
CA ARG A 316 -17.60 -2.57 -24.41
C ARG A 316 -18.51 -3.39 -25.35
N GLU A 317 -19.23 -4.37 -24.83
CA GLU A 317 -20.16 -5.19 -25.61
C GLU A 317 -21.37 -4.38 -26.12
N GLU A 318 -22.02 -3.60 -25.25
CA GLU A 318 -23.13 -2.71 -25.63
C GLU A 318 -22.71 -1.78 -26.78
N VAL A 319 -21.47 -1.26 -26.72
CA VAL A 319 -20.92 -0.41 -27.79
C VAL A 319 -20.72 -1.16 -29.09
N LEU A 320 -20.23 -2.40 -29.07
CA LEU A 320 -20.08 -3.22 -30.28
C LEU A 320 -21.45 -3.51 -30.92
N GLN A 321 -22.46 -3.80 -30.10
CA GLN A 321 -23.83 -4.04 -30.55
C GLN A 321 -24.46 -2.78 -31.17
N HIS A 322 -24.30 -1.60 -30.55
CA HIS A 322 -24.82 -0.35 -31.11
C HIS A 322 -24.16 0.02 -32.44
N VAL A 323 -22.87 -0.24 -32.61
CA VAL A 323 -22.16 -0.05 -33.88
C VAL A 323 -22.70 -1.01 -34.95
N GLU A 324 -23.01 -2.25 -34.59
CA GLU A 324 -23.56 -3.25 -35.51
C GLU A 324 -25.02 -2.95 -35.91
N VAL A 325 -25.85 -2.47 -34.96
CA VAL A 325 -27.24 -2.07 -35.23
C VAL A 325 -27.30 -0.81 -36.09
N ALA A 326 -26.44 0.18 -35.83
CA ALA A 326 -26.33 1.36 -36.69
C ALA A 326 -25.96 0.99 -38.13
N ALA A 327 -25.04 0.04 -38.31
CA ALA A 327 -24.69 -0.49 -39.63
C ALA A 327 -25.84 -1.25 -40.32
N ARG A 328 -26.74 -1.90 -39.57
CA ARG A 328 -27.93 -2.58 -40.12
C ARG A 328 -29.05 -1.60 -40.50
N LEU A 329 -29.24 -0.54 -39.73
CA LEU A 329 -30.25 0.50 -40.01
C LEU A 329 -29.88 1.34 -41.24
N GLU A 330 -28.58 1.60 -41.47
CA GLU A 330 -28.08 2.17 -42.73
C GLU A 330 -28.27 1.22 -43.92
N GLY A 331 -28.30 -0.10 -43.69
CA GLY A 331 -28.55 -1.11 -44.72
C GLY A 331 -30.01 -1.29 -45.11
N GLN A 332 -30.97 -0.98 -44.23
CA GLN A 332 -32.41 -1.14 -44.50
C GLN A 332 -33.05 0.05 -45.21
N SER A 333 -32.48 1.25 -45.13
CA SER A 333 -33.01 2.44 -45.83
C SER A 333 -32.77 2.42 -47.35
N VAL A 334 -32.03 1.43 -47.87
CA VAL A 334 -31.67 1.30 -49.29
C VAL A 334 -32.55 0.29 -50.05
N GLN A 335 -33.31 -0.57 -49.35
CA GLN A 335 -34.09 -1.64 -50.00
C GLN A 335 -35.50 -1.26 -50.48
N ASP A 336 -36.00 -0.06 -50.18
CA ASP A 336 -37.36 0.36 -50.58
C ASP A 336 -37.44 0.99 -52.00
N ASN A 337 -36.33 1.09 -52.74
CA ASN A 337 -36.33 1.69 -54.08
C ASN A 337 -35.58 0.83 -55.10
N ALA A 338 -36.28 -0.13 -55.70
CA ALA A 338 -36.32 -0.42 -57.16
C ALA A 338 -36.70 -1.89 -57.41
N GLY A 339 -37.88 -2.08 -58.00
CA GLY A 339 -38.37 -3.36 -58.51
C GLY A 339 -37.95 -3.64 -59.95
N ASP A 340 -38.16 -4.91 -60.32
CA ASP A 340 -38.32 -5.51 -61.66
C ASP A 340 -37.18 -5.28 -62.69
N GLU A 341 -36.61 -6.28 -63.38
CA GLU A 341 -37.31 -7.35 -64.10
C GLU A 341 -36.39 -8.55 -64.48
N LEU A 342 -37.04 -9.71 -64.65
CA LEU A 342 -36.70 -10.94 -65.40
C LEU A 342 -35.84 -12.09 -64.79
N MET A 343 -36.57 -13.18 -64.53
CA MET A 343 -36.22 -14.53 -64.05
C MET A 343 -35.71 -15.50 -65.14
N VAL A 344 -35.04 -16.59 -64.71
CA VAL A 344 -35.47 -18.02 -64.84
C VAL A 344 -34.46 -18.95 -64.09
N PRO A 345 -34.86 -20.14 -63.57
CA PRO A 345 -34.55 -20.52 -62.19
C PRO A 345 -33.88 -21.90 -61.91
N LEU A 346 -33.46 -22.02 -60.64
CA LEU A 346 -33.45 -23.12 -59.65
C LEU A 346 -32.55 -24.37 -59.71
N ASP A 347 -32.09 -24.66 -58.47
CA ASP A 347 -31.56 -25.89 -57.84
C ASP A 347 -30.04 -26.14 -57.93
N SER A 348 -29.27 -26.27 -56.83
CA SER A 348 -29.61 -26.50 -55.41
C SER A 348 -28.42 -26.15 -54.48
N LEU A 349 -28.76 -25.85 -53.23
CA LEU A 349 -27.98 -25.27 -52.13
C LEU A 349 -26.83 -26.14 -51.60
N GLN A 350 -25.73 -25.50 -51.13
CA GLN A 350 -25.42 -25.35 -49.69
C GLN A 350 -24.07 -24.61 -49.44
N SER A 351 -24.21 -23.29 -49.25
CA SER A 351 -23.49 -22.32 -48.42
C SER A 351 -22.05 -22.58 -47.90
N THR A 352 -21.08 -22.15 -48.70
CA THR A 352 -19.85 -21.43 -48.30
C THR A 352 -19.85 -20.12 -49.14
N SER A 353 -19.34 -18.94 -48.77
CA SER A 353 -17.92 -18.61 -48.55
C SER A 353 -17.72 -17.08 -48.61
N TYR A 354 -16.72 -16.59 -47.86
CA TYR A 354 -15.69 -15.59 -48.20
C TYR A 354 -15.73 -14.79 -49.54
N LEU A 355 -15.56 -13.45 -49.42
CA LEU A 355 -14.70 -12.43 -50.14
C LEU A 355 -14.69 -12.39 -51.71
N PRO A 356 -14.37 -11.27 -52.45
CA PRO A 356 -13.41 -10.16 -52.17
C PRO A 356 -13.67 -8.72 -52.80
N SER A 357 -12.77 -7.76 -52.49
CA SER A 357 -12.22 -6.54 -53.19
C SER A 357 -12.94 -5.87 -54.41
N SER A 358 -12.99 -4.54 -54.66
CA SER A 358 -12.10 -3.39 -54.36
C SER A 358 -12.73 -2.01 -54.72
N SER A 359 -12.31 -0.96 -53.96
CA SER A 359 -12.27 0.51 -54.20
C SER A 359 -13.56 1.26 -54.56
N THR A 360 -14.06 2.21 -53.74
CA THR A 360 -13.45 3.54 -53.50
C THR A 360 -13.97 4.21 -52.20
N THR A 361 -13.03 4.43 -51.27
CA THR A 361 -12.96 5.42 -50.16
C THR A 361 -14.20 5.96 -49.43
N CYS A 362 -14.45 5.44 -48.23
CA CYS A 362 -14.81 6.21 -47.02
C CYS A 362 -14.04 5.61 -45.83
N ARG A 363 -13.04 6.34 -45.30
CA ARG A 363 -12.17 5.86 -44.21
C ARG A 363 -12.87 6.03 -42.86
N VAL A 364 -13.57 4.98 -42.42
CA VAL A 364 -13.94 4.80 -41.01
C VAL A 364 -12.92 3.86 -40.38
N GLY A 365 -11.91 4.45 -39.74
CA GLY A 365 -10.86 3.74 -39.04
C GLY A 365 -10.43 4.54 -37.83
N GLY A 366 -11.13 4.34 -36.71
CA GLY A 366 -10.77 4.95 -35.43
C GLY A 366 -11.09 3.99 -34.29
N ARG A 367 -10.06 3.39 -33.70
CA ARG A 367 -10.15 2.71 -32.40
C ARG A 367 -10.49 3.75 -31.33
N GLN A 368 -11.77 3.98 -31.02
CA GLN A 368 -12.17 4.94 -29.99
C GLN A 368 -13.35 4.38 -29.18
N SER A 369 -13.11 4.03 -27.91
CA SER A 369 -14.14 4.04 -26.87
C SER A 369 -13.52 3.88 -25.48
N SER A 370 -14.03 4.64 -24.52
CA SER A 370 -13.91 4.37 -23.09
C SER A 370 -15.23 4.76 -22.44
N VAL A 371 -15.63 3.98 -21.45
CA VAL A 371 -16.97 4.06 -20.85
C VAL A 371 -16.81 4.53 -19.41
N PHE A 372 -17.60 5.53 -19.00
CA PHE A 372 -17.59 6.12 -17.66
C PHE A 372 -19.01 6.23 -17.12
N ARG A 373 -19.14 6.18 -15.79
CA ARG A 373 -20.40 6.49 -15.11
C ARG A 373 -20.57 8.01 -15.02
N PHE A 374 -21.73 8.51 -15.47
CA PHE A 374 -22.03 9.95 -15.38
C PHE A 374 -23.03 10.25 -14.26
N ASP A 375 -24.04 9.39 -14.06
CA ASP A 375 -25.15 9.71 -13.16
C ASP A 375 -25.16 8.91 -11.83
N PRO A 376 -25.81 9.48 -10.78
CA PRO A 376 -26.15 8.77 -9.55
C PRO A 376 -26.88 7.44 -9.82
N ASP A 377 -27.69 7.40 -10.87
CA ASP A 377 -28.54 6.26 -11.28
C ASP A 377 -27.74 5.07 -11.85
N GLY A 378 -26.41 5.21 -12.02
CA GLY A 378 -25.54 4.11 -12.44
C GLY A 378 -25.44 3.92 -13.95
N THR A 379 -25.94 4.86 -14.75
CA THR A 379 -25.82 4.88 -16.21
C THR A 379 -24.39 5.22 -16.62
N TYR A 380 -23.88 4.44 -17.58
CA TYR A 380 -22.56 4.59 -18.16
C TYR A 380 -22.68 5.22 -19.55
N GLU A 381 -22.03 6.34 -19.79
CA GLU A 381 -21.97 6.99 -21.10
C GLU A 381 -20.62 6.74 -21.79
N ARG A 382 -20.68 6.52 -23.11
CA ARG A 382 -19.51 6.45 -23.98
C ARG A 382 -19.07 7.86 -24.33
N ARG A 383 -17.83 8.21 -23.99
CA ARG A 383 -17.19 9.40 -24.53
C ARG A 383 -16.13 9.05 -25.55
N ASN A 384 -16.18 9.75 -26.68
CA ASN A 384 -15.16 9.68 -27.70
C ASN A 384 -13.94 10.45 -27.21
N ARG A 385 -12.97 9.72 -26.65
CA ARG A 385 -11.67 10.28 -26.31
C ARG A 385 -10.82 10.40 -27.56
N ALA A 386 -10.35 11.61 -27.84
CA ALA A 386 -9.43 11.85 -28.94
C ALA A 386 -8.10 11.16 -28.64
N LEU A 387 -7.71 10.22 -29.50
CA LEU A 387 -6.40 9.57 -29.43
C LEU A 387 -5.32 10.52 -29.93
N PHE A 388 -4.13 10.42 -29.37
CA PHE A 388 -2.97 11.08 -29.94
C PHE A 388 -2.62 10.48 -31.31
N GLU A 389 -2.49 11.35 -32.30
CA GLU A 389 -2.07 11.02 -33.65
C GLU A 389 -0.55 11.19 -33.79
N ARG A 390 0.13 10.15 -34.27
CA ARG A 390 1.60 10.15 -34.44
C ARG A 390 2.14 11.24 -35.37
N HIS A 391 1.29 11.80 -36.22
CA HIS A 391 1.68 12.83 -37.19
C HIS A 391 1.31 14.25 -36.72
N ASN A 392 0.59 14.38 -35.60
CA ASN A 392 0.23 15.67 -35.04
C ASN A 392 1.39 16.25 -34.23
N VAL A 393 1.99 17.32 -34.76
CA VAL A 393 3.17 17.96 -34.17
C VAL A 393 2.89 18.50 -32.77
N ASP A 394 1.70 19.04 -32.53
CA ASP A 394 1.34 19.62 -31.23
C ASP A 394 1.22 18.55 -30.15
N GLU A 395 0.64 17.40 -30.49
CA GLU A 395 0.50 16.26 -29.56
C GLU A 395 1.85 15.61 -29.27
N MET A 396 2.71 15.49 -30.28
CA MET A 396 4.08 15.01 -30.06
C MET A 396 4.87 15.98 -29.19
N SER A 397 4.67 17.30 -29.34
CA SER A 397 5.28 18.32 -28.49
C SER A 397 4.79 18.22 -27.04
N VAL A 398 3.50 17.95 -26.81
CA VAL A 398 2.96 17.71 -25.46
C VAL A 398 3.59 16.48 -24.82
N LEU A 399 3.76 15.39 -25.59
CA LEU A 399 4.40 14.17 -25.10
C LEU A 399 5.89 14.38 -24.82
N GLU A 400 6.58 15.17 -25.64
CA GLU A 400 7.98 15.54 -25.46
C GLU A 400 8.17 16.40 -24.20
N GLU A 401 7.37 17.46 -24.05
CA GLU A 401 7.39 18.36 -22.89
C GLU A 401 7.05 17.58 -21.60
N GLY A 402 6.01 16.74 -21.66
CA GLY A 402 5.60 15.86 -20.58
C GLY A 402 6.67 14.82 -20.21
N THR A 403 7.47 14.33 -21.16
CA THR A 403 8.53 13.37 -20.85
C THR A 403 9.78 14.04 -20.28
N ARG A 404 10.15 15.23 -20.80
CA ARG A 404 11.32 15.99 -20.33
C ARG A 404 11.15 16.41 -18.87
N TYR A 405 10.02 17.05 -18.55
CA TYR A 405 9.80 17.60 -17.21
C TYR A 405 9.42 16.55 -16.16
N ALA A 406 9.06 15.32 -16.55
CA ALA A 406 8.78 14.25 -15.59
C ALA A 406 10.02 13.89 -14.75
N LYS A 407 11.22 14.03 -15.34
CA LYS A 407 12.49 13.85 -14.61
C LYS A 407 12.69 14.91 -13.52
N TYR A 408 12.24 16.16 -13.77
CA TYR A 408 12.32 17.26 -12.81
C TYR A 408 11.33 17.02 -11.66
N ALA A 409 10.08 16.66 -11.98
CA ALA A 409 9.08 16.28 -10.98
C ALA A 409 9.54 15.11 -10.10
N LEU A 410 10.27 14.14 -10.66
CA LEU A 410 10.85 13.02 -9.92
C LEU A 410 12.01 13.43 -9.02
N ALA A 411 12.87 14.34 -9.48
CA ALA A 411 14.14 14.66 -8.82
C ALA A 411 13.99 15.35 -7.45
N ILE A 412 12.90 16.10 -7.24
CA ILE A 412 12.64 16.80 -5.97
C ILE A 412 12.31 15.83 -4.80
N TYR A 413 12.09 14.54 -5.09
CA TYR A 413 11.91 13.49 -4.09
C TYR A 413 13.22 12.94 -3.47
N THR A 414 14.36 13.54 -3.83
CA THR A 414 15.67 13.35 -3.15
C THR A 414 16.21 11.90 -3.14
N TRP A 415 17.04 11.54 -2.17
CA TRP A 415 17.81 10.29 -2.16
C TRP A 415 16.97 9.03 -1.90
N VAL A 416 15.89 9.13 -1.12
CA VAL A 416 15.07 7.97 -0.75
C VAL A 416 14.44 7.37 -2.00
N LEU A 417 13.80 8.21 -2.83
CA LEU A 417 13.21 7.74 -4.07
C LEU A 417 14.29 7.37 -5.12
N TYR A 418 15.43 8.07 -5.13
CA TYR A 418 16.56 7.68 -5.98
C TYR A 418 17.06 6.26 -5.69
N LEU A 419 17.17 5.87 -4.40
CA LEU A 419 17.54 4.51 -4.01
C LEU A 419 16.46 3.49 -4.36
N TYR A 420 15.17 3.86 -4.22
CA TYR A 420 14.06 3.01 -4.66
C TYR A 420 14.11 2.73 -6.17
N VAL A 421 14.43 3.73 -6.98
CA VAL A 421 14.58 3.59 -8.45
C VAL A 421 15.87 2.85 -8.83
N HIS A 422 16.92 2.96 -8.02
CA HIS A 422 18.23 2.34 -8.26
C HIS A 422 18.69 1.47 -7.08
N PRO A 423 18.05 0.32 -6.83
CA PRO A 423 18.32 -0.48 -5.62
C PRO A 423 19.77 -1.00 -5.56
N CYS A 424 20.36 -1.37 -6.71
CA CYS A 424 21.71 -1.95 -6.75
C CYS A 424 22.83 -0.92 -6.99
N SER A 425 22.54 0.19 -7.68
CA SER A 425 23.55 1.18 -8.08
C SER A 425 23.41 2.53 -7.39
N GLY A 426 22.32 2.77 -6.67
CA GLY A 426 21.99 4.06 -6.08
C GLY A 426 22.99 4.49 -5.00
N ILE A 427 23.29 3.60 -4.05
CA ILE A 427 24.25 3.86 -2.96
C ILE A 427 25.65 4.19 -3.54
N PRO A 428 26.28 3.36 -4.40
CA PRO A 428 27.57 3.69 -4.99
C PRO A 428 27.59 5.02 -5.76
N ARG A 429 26.52 5.34 -6.51
CA ARG A 429 26.43 6.59 -7.28
C ARG A 429 26.29 7.81 -6.38
N LEU A 430 25.49 7.72 -5.31
CA LEU A 430 25.38 8.77 -4.32
C LEU A 430 26.71 8.98 -3.59
N PHE A 431 27.39 7.91 -3.16
CA PHE A 431 28.72 8.02 -2.56
C PHE A 431 29.77 8.57 -3.53
N ALA A 432 29.72 8.23 -4.82
CA ALA A 432 30.64 8.82 -5.81
C ALA A 432 30.41 10.32 -6.00
N LYS A 433 29.16 10.78 -5.91
CA LYS A 433 28.77 12.19 -6.08
C LYS A 433 28.95 13.02 -4.80
N SER A 434 28.60 12.46 -3.64
CA SER A 434 28.58 13.11 -2.31
C SER A 434 29.78 12.77 -1.42
N GLY A 435 30.47 11.66 -1.67
CA GLY A 435 31.44 11.06 -0.73
C GLY A 435 32.68 11.91 -0.44
N ARG A 436 32.97 12.94 -1.26
CA ARG A 436 34.01 13.93 -0.95
C ARG A 436 33.65 14.82 0.26
N LEU A 437 32.38 14.98 0.61
CA LEU A 437 31.92 15.78 1.74
C LEU A 437 31.74 14.97 3.04
N CYS A 438 31.21 13.74 2.96
CA CYS A 438 31.01 12.89 4.16
C CYS A 438 32.31 12.56 4.90
N CYS A 439 33.44 12.46 4.19
CA CYS A 439 34.75 12.18 4.76
C CYS A 439 35.52 13.43 5.22
N ARG A 440 34.95 14.62 5.06
CA ARG A 440 35.58 15.91 5.39
C ARG A 440 34.97 16.53 6.65
N SER A 441 34.69 15.72 7.66
CA SER A 441 34.55 16.23 9.03
C SER A 441 35.96 16.46 9.58
N SER A 442 36.28 17.70 9.95
CA SER A 442 37.58 18.19 10.43
C SER A 442 38.61 18.57 9.36
N LYS A 443 38.43 19.75 8.77
CA LYS A 443 39.41 20.86 8.76
C LYS A 443 38.90 21.98 7.85
N THR A 444 38.82 23.18 8.41
CA THR A 444 38.75 24.44 7.70
C THR A 444 39.76 24.45 6.55
N ASP A 445 39.30 24.50 5.30
CA ASP A 445 40.19 24.90 4.20
C ASP A 445 39.45 25.76 3.18
N ARG A 446 39.70 27.07 3.31
CA ARG A 446 39.50 28.06 2.26
C ARG A 446 40.52 27.78 1.15
N ARG A 447 40.23 26.86 0.23
CA ARG A 447 40.97 26.78 -1.04
C ARG A 447 40.00 26.53 -2.18
N GLY A 448 39.86 27.57 -3.01
CA GLY A 448 39.03 27.56 -4.20
C GLY A 448 39.54 26.54 -5.22
N GLU A 449 38.62 25.73 -5.72
CA GLU A 449 38.77 25.08 -7.01
C GLU A 449 38.10 25.97 -8.06
N SER A 450 38.96 26.50 -8.93
CA SER A 450 38.65 27.31 -10.09
C SER A 450 37.86 26.51 -11.11
N SER A 451 36.54 26.41 -10.92
CA SER A 451 35.62 26.32 -12.05
C SER A 451 35.35 27.77 -12.50
N VAL A 452 35.52 28.04 -13.79
CA VAL A 452 35.29 29.36 -14.39
C VAL A 452 33.79 29.64 -14.34
N ILE A 453 33.32 30.09 -13.18
CA ILE A 453 32.03 30.73 -13.00
C ILE A 453 32.26 32.18 -13.43
N PRO A 454 31.46 32.74 -14.36
CA PRO A 454 31.50 34.18 -14.62
C PRO A 454 31.34 34.93 -13.29
N GLN A 455 32.29 35.80 -12.95
CA GLN A 455 32.40 36.48 -11.64
C GLN A 455 31.11 37.19 -11.18
N LEU A 456 30.17 37.44 -12.10
CA LEU A 456 28.86 38.01 -11.82
C LEU A 456 27.87 37.04 -11.13
N ALA A 457 27.96 35.73 -11.38
CA ALA A 457 27.08 34.73 -10.75
C ALA A 457 27.49 34.41 -9.31
N ALA A 458 28.78 34.54 -8.98
CA ALA A 458 29.27 34.40 -7.62
C ALA A 458 28.72 35.51 -6.70
N ASN A 459 28.67 36.75 -7.19
CA ASN A 459 28.18 37.90 -6.41
C ASN A 459 26.66 37.93 -6.20
N LEU A 460 25.87 37.20 -7.02
CA LEU A 460 24.40 37.13 -6.90
C LEU A 460 23.92 36.11 -5.85
N ILE A 461 24.77 35.13 -5.49
CA ILE A 461 24.39 33.90 -4.78
C ILE A 461 24.99 33.86 -3.35
N ASP A 462 26.06 34.60 -3.07
CA ASP A 462 26.82 34.53 -1.82
C ASP A 462 26.08 35.08 -0.57
N GLN A 463 24.90 35.69 -0.73
CA GLN A 463 24.13 36.25 0.39
C GLN A 463 22.99 35.35 0.91
N HIS A 464 22.59 34.31 0.18
CA HIS A 464 21.50 33.41 0.57
C HIS A 464 21.95 31.97 0.29
N GLY A 465 22.03 31.14 1.34
CA GLY A 465 22.51 29.77 1.23
C GLY A 465 21.93 29.05 0.01
N ARG A 466 22.80 28.51 -0.84
CA ARG A 466 22.44 27.91 -2.13
C ARG A 466 21.41 26.78 -1.99
N ILE A 467 21.41 26.09 -0.84
CA ILE A 467 20.55 24.95 -0.54
C ILE A 467 20.22 24.98 0.96
N GLU A 468 18.93 24.87 1.27
CA GLU A 468 18.42 24.74 2.63
C GLU A 468 17.87 23.32 2.86
N GLY A 469 18.07 22.77 4.06
CA GLY A 469 17.46 21.48 4.45
C GLY A 469 18.10 20.23 3.85
N ASP A 470 19.32 20.30 3.33
CA ASP A 470 20.06 19.10 2.94
C ASP A 470 20.62 18.36 4.18
N ASN A 471 20.91 17.08 4.01
CA ASN A 471 21.53 16.27 5.05
C ASN A 471 23.05 16.47 5.10
N LEU A 472 23.69 15.94 6.16
CA LEU A 472 25.13 16.08 6.45
C LEU A 472 26.05 15.73 5.25
N CYS A 473 25.58 14.86 4.37
CA CYS A 473 26.32 14.36 3.22
C CYS A 473 25.86 14.98 1.89
N GLU A 474 25.02 16.01 1.92
CA GLU A 474 24.39 16.62 0.75
C GLU A 474 23.75 15.59 -0.21
N THR A 475 23.22 14.48 0.33
CA THR A 475 22.71 13.41 -0.54
C THR A 475 21.38 13.79 -1.18
N ASN A 476 20.63 14.75 -0.62
CA ASN A 476 19.41 15.23 -1.26
C ASN A 476 19.76 15.99 -2.54
N LYS A 477 20.72 16.95 -2.48
CA LYS A 477 21.26 17.62 -3.67
C LYS A 477 21.80 16.61 -4.68
N ALA A 478 22.64 15.68 -4.23
CA ALA A 478 23.29 14.74 -5.15
C ALA A 478 22.28 13.86 -5.88
N ALA A 479 21.26 13.35 -5.17
CA ALA A 479 20.19 12.57 -5.76
C ALA A 479 19.38 13.38 -6.78
N LEU A 480 19.03 14.63 -6.45
CA LEU A 480 18.29 15.54 -7.32
C LEU A 480 19.06 15.77 -8.63
N LEU A 481 20.35 16.12 -8.55
CA LEU A 481 21.20 16.33 -9.72
C LEU A 481 21.39 15.05 -10.55
N LEU A 482 21.58 13.90 -9.90
CA LEU A 482 21.73 12.60 -10.59
C LEU A 482 20.44 12.16 -11.29
N THR A 483 19.27 12.51 -10.75
CA THR A 483 17.97 12.14 -11.32
C THR A 483 17.68 12.90 -12.60
N VAL A 484 17.92 14.23 -12.60
CA VAL A 484 17.72 15.05 -13.80
C VAL A 484 18.87 14.88 -14.80
N GLY A 485 20.09 14.63 -14.30
CA GLY A 485 21.30 14.60 -15.11
C GLY A 485 21.94 15.98 -15.33
N LEU A 486 21.76 16.90 -14.38
CA LEU A 486 22.28 18.28 -14.47
C LEU A 486 23.61 18.47 -13.71
N MET A 487 24.34 19.52 -14.09
CA MET A 487 25.51 19.97 -13.35
C MET A 487 25.06 20.78 -12.13
N GLU A 488 25.91 20.84 -11.10
CA GLU A 488 25.59 21.60 -9.88
C GLU A 488 25.38 23.09 -10.17
N ALA A 489 26.09 23.66 -11.16
CA ALA A 489 25.92 25.04 -11.62
C ALA A 489 24.49 25.38 -12.08
N ASP A 490 23.73 24.38 -12.50
CA ASP A 490 22.38 24.53 -13.03
C ASP A 490 21.31 24.42 -11.93
N LEU A 491 21.70 24.05 -10.70
CA LEU A 491 20.85 24.15 -9.51
C LEU A 491 21.08 25.51 -8.84
N ILE A 492 20.10 26.40 -8.98
CA ILE A 492 20.16 27.79 -8.49
C ILE A 492 19.79 27.86 -7.01
N TYR A 493 18.72 27.15 -6.63
CA TYR A 493 18.21 27.13 -5.27
C TYR A 493 17.46 25.83 -4.99
N ALA A 494 17.50 25.37 -3.75
CA ALA A 494 16.62 24.31 -3.27
C ALA A 494 16.28 24.48 -1.79
N GLN A 495 14.99 24.43 -1.48
CA GLN A 495 14.46 24.22 -0.14
C GLN A 495 14.09 22.74 -0.02
N LEU A 496 14.80 22.00 0.83
CA LEU A 496 14.65 20.55 0.97
C LEU A 496 14.10 20.13 2.35
N ARG A 497 13.87 21.08 3.27
CA ARG A 497 13.14 20.79 4.51
C ARG A 497 11.69 20.44 4.19
N SER A 498 11.14 19.53 4.98
CA SER A 498 9.73 19.14 4.95
C SER A 498 9.17 19.40 6.33
N GLY A 499 8.09 20.17 6.39
CA GLY A 499 7.41 20.51 7.64
C GLY A 499 6.14 21.29 7.36
N PHE A 500 5.33 21.56 8.38
CA PHE A 500 4.05 22.26 8.18
C PHE A 500 4.20 23.69 7.62
N ALA A 501 5.34 24.33 7.91
CA ALA A 501 5.66 25.68 7.42
C ALA A 501 6.50 25.69 6.12
N ASP A 502 7.08 24.55 5.74
CA ASP A 502 8.09 24.44 4.69
C ASP A 502 7.67 23.43 3.62
N THR A 503 7.43 23.92 2.39
CA THR A 503 7.17 23.06 1.22
C THR A 503 8.45 22.89 0.41
N PRO A 504 8.98 21.67 0.21
CA PRO A 504 10.19 21.48 -0.56
C PRO A 504 10.02 21.83 -2.04
N TYR A 505 10.94 22.63 -2.57
CA TYR A 505 11.00 22.98 -3.99
C TYR A 505 12.42 23.34 -4.43
N ALA A 506 12.68 23.28 -5.74
CA ALA A 506 13.96 23.66 -6.32
C ALA A 506 13.80 24.52 -7.57
N ILE A 507 14.76 25.41 -7.81
CA ILE A 507 14.89 26.23 -9.02
C ILE A 507 16.09 25.74 -9.82
N LEU A 508 15.82 25.24 -11.02
CA LEU A 508 16.80 24.65 -11.93
C LEU A 508 16.84 25.39 -13.27
N VAL A 509 17.97 25.31 -13.96
CA VAL A 509 18.14 25.82 -15.33
C VAL A 509 18.26 24.66 -16.30
N ASP A 510 17.37 24.59 -17.28
CA ASP A 510 17.48 23.70 -18.43
C ASP A 510 17.98 24.51 -19.63
N HIS A 511 19.28 24.41 -19.91
CA HIS A 511 19.92 25.09 -21.03
C HIS A 511 19.53 24.51 -22.39
N GLU A 512 19.13 23.24 -22.46
CA GLU A 512 18.73 22.58 -23.70
C GLU A 512 17.38 23.11 -24.18
N TRP A 513 16.44 23.29 -23.24
CA TRP A 513 15.09 23.81 -23.52
C TRP A 513 14.94 25.32 -23.29
N LYS A 514 16.04 25.99 -22.91
CA LYS A 514 16.06 27.41 -22.52
C LYS A 514 14.93 27.73 -21.53
N SER A 515 14.87 26.99 -20.43
CA SER A 515 13.82 27.16 -19.41
C SER A 515 14.37 27.22 -17.99
N ILE A 516 13.73 28.04 -17.16
CA ILE A 516 13.88 28.03 -15.71
C ILE A 516 12.76 27.14 -15.15
N VAL A 517 13.14 26.07 -14.48
CA VAL A 517 12.21 25.06 -13.96
C VAL A 517 12.11 25.20 -12.45
N VAL A 518 10.91 25.47 -11.95
CA VAL A 518 10.58 25.39 -10.53
C VAL A 518 9.89 24.05 -10.28
N SER A 519 10.59 23.14 -9.60
CA SER A 519 10.09 21.82 -9.27
C SER A 519 9.58 21.82 -7.83
N ILE A 520 8.30 21.53 -7.61
CA ILE A 520 7.67 21.47 -6.27
C ILE A 520 7.40 20.01 -5.91
N ARG A 521 7.81 19.59 -4.71
CA ARG A 521 7.58 18.22 -4.24
C ARG A 521 6.11 18.02 -3.88
N GLY A 522 5.58 16.83 -4.21
CA GLY A 522 4.34 16.36 -3.61
C GLY A 522 4.56 15.57 -2.31
N THR A 523 3.50 14.90 -1.86
CA THR A 523 3.46 14.11 -0.62
C THR A 523 4.55 13.05 -0.57
N PHE A 524 5.40 13.11 0.46
CA PHE A 524 6.44 12.12 0.72
C PHE A 524 6.77 11.92 2.21
N SER A 525 6.42 12.87 3.08
CA SER A 525 6.62 12.74 4.52
C SER A 525 5.31 12.51 5.29
N LEU A 526 5.41 12.05 6.55
CA LEU A 526 4.26 11.90 7.43
C LEU A 526 3.52 13.24 7.66
N GLU A 527 4.25 14.36 7.70
CA GLU A 527 3.67 15.71 7.74
C GLU A 527 2.85 16.00 6.48
N ASP A 528 3.37 15.68 5.30
CA ASP A 528 2.63 15.86 4.05
C ASP A 528 1.34 15.01 4.04
N CYS A 529 1.38 13.79 4.59
CA CYS A 529 0.18 12.94 4.70
C CYS A 529 -0.88 13.56 5.62
N VAL A 530 -0.49 14.26 6.68
CA VAL A 530 -1.42 14.99 7.56
C VAL A 530 -2.04 16.17 6.81
N THR A 531 -1.24 16.94 6.07
CA THR A 531 -1.71 18.06 5.23
C THR A 531 -2.67 17.60 4.13
N ASP A 532 -2.49 16.40 3.58
CA ASP A 532 -3.36 15.80 2.56
C ASP A 532 -4.75 15.39 3.10
N VAL A 533 -4.91 15.19 4.42
CA VAL A 533 -6.22 14.85 5.03
C VAL A 533 -7.03 16.12 5.36
N LEU A 534 -6.46 17.32 5.20
CA LEU A 534 -7.16 18.60 5.35
C LEU A 534 -8.08 18.86 4.14
N ILE A 535 -9.19 18.12 4.05
CA ILE A 535 -10.11 18.07 2.91
C ILE A 535 -10.97 19.35 2.78
N ASP A 536 -10.92 20.26 3.74
CA ASP A 536 -11.81 21.42 3.73
C ASP A 536 -11.51 22.38 2.55
N PRO A 537 -12.55 22.73 1.75
CA PRO A 537 -12.40 23.65 0.64
C PRO A 537 -12.26 25.09 1.15
N GLU A 538 -11.23 25.77 0.66
CA GLU A 538 -10.92 27.17 0.92
C GLU A 538 -11.33 28.05 -0.27
N PRO A 539 -12.05 29.16 -0.05
CA PRO A 539 -12.42 30.12 -1.10
C PRO A 539 -11.19 30.81 -1.72
N LEU A 540 -11.21 31.00 -3.03
CA LEU A 540 -10.12 31.62 -3.79
C LEU A 540 -10.35 33.10 -4.14
N GLU A 541 -11.51 33.67 -3.83
CA GLU A 541 -11.89 35.02 -4.23
C GLU A 541 -10.86 36.07 -3.80
N GLN A 542 -10.41 36.00 -2.55
CA GLN A 542 -9.38 36.91 -2.04
C GLN A 542 -8.07 36.78 -2.83
N LEU A 543 -7.68 35.54 -3.16
CA LEU A 543 -6.47 35.28 -3.93
C LEU A 543 -6.60 35.81 -5.38
N GLY A 544 -7.78 35.66 -5.99
CA GLY A 544 -8.08 36.22 -7.31
C GLY A 544 -7.99 37.74 -7.33
N VAL A 545 -8.49 38.41 -6.29
CA VAL A 545 -8.36 39.87 -6.12
C VAL A 545 -6.89 40.28 -5.96
N ASP A 546 -6.14 39.59 -5.10
CA ASP A 546 -4.74 39.93 -4.79
C ASP A 546 -3.81 39.80 -6.01
N PHE A 547 -4.11 38.87 -6.92
CA PHE A 547 -3.24 38.51 -8.05
C PHE A 547 -3.84 38.78 -9.44
N GLY A 548 -5.06 39.31 -9.51
CA GLY A 548 -5.69 39.76 -10.75
C GLY A 548 -6.17 38.63 -11.66
N PHE A 549 -6.78 37.59 -11.11
CA PHE A 549 -7.46 36.54 -11.87
C PHE A 549 -8.89 36.32 -11.36
N ASP A 550 -9.79 35.88 -12.25
CA ASP A 550 -11.18 35.59 -11.87
C ASP A 550 -11.23 34.30 -11.04
N ALA A 551 -11.63 34.45 -9.78
CA ALA A 551 -11.74 33.38 -8.80
C ALA A 551 -13.11 33.38 -8.13
N LYS A 552 -14.12 33.98 -8.77
CA LYS A 552 -15.47 34.05 -8.21
C LYS A 552 -16.10 32.66 -8.12
N ASP A 553 -16.60 32.32 -6.93
CA ASP A 553 -17.21 31.03 -6.63
C ASP A 553 -16.24 29.84 -6.86
N GLN A 554 -14.94 30.10 -6.76
CA GLN A 554 -13.87 29.10 -6.94
C GLN A 554 -13.27 28.70 -5.59
N TYR A 555 -12.97 27.42 -5.44
CA TYR A 555 -12.44 26.85 -4.20
C TYR A 555 -11.15 26.09 -4.45
N CYS A 556 -10.37 25.81 -3.41
CA CYS A 556 -9.24 24.89 -3.50
C CYS A 556 -9.10 24.13 -2.19
N HIS A 557 -8.25 23.12 -2.16
CA HIS A 557 -8.01 22.38 -0.92
C HIS A 557 -7.13 23.17 0.04
N GLY A 558 -7.54 23.27 1.31
CA GLY A 558 -6.83 24.07 2.31
C GLY A 558 -5.36 23.69 2.49
N GLY A 559 -5.04 22.39 2.43
CA GLY A 559 -3.65 21.92 2.43
C GLY A 559 -2.83 22.45 1.23
N VAL A 560 -3.43 22.53 0.03
CA VAL A 560 -2.75 23.05 -1.17
C VAL A 560 -2.53 24.55 -1.04
N LEU A 561 -3.53 25.30 -0.58
CA LEU A 561 -3.43 26.74 -0.38
C LEU A 561 -2.31 27.08 0.61
N THR A 562 -2.16 26.28 1.66
CA THR A 562 -1.06 26.40 2.63
C THR A 562 0.29 26.19 1.95
N CYS A 563 0.46 25.11 1.18
CA CYS A 563 1.70 24.86 0.43
C CYS A 563 2.03 26.00 -0.55
N VAL A 564 1.02 26.54 -1.25
CA VAL A 564 1.18 27.64 -2.22
C VAL A 564 1.65 28.91 -1.52
N ARG A 565 1.04 29.26 -0.38
CA ARG A 565 1.43 30.42 0.42
C ARG A 565 2.86 30.30 0.93
N ASN A 566 3.28 29.10 1.36
CA ASN A 566 4.65 28.84 1.82
C ASN A 566 5.67 29.04 0.69
N VAL A 567 5.46 28.39 -0.46
CA VAL A 567 6.37 28.53 -1.62
C VAL A 567 6.40 29.96 -2.15
N TYR A 568 5.23 30.62 -2.27
CA TYR A 568 5.17 32.00 -2.76
C TYR A 568 5.91 32.97 -1.83
N ARG A 569 5.72 32.85 -0.51
CA ARG A 569 6.42 33.69 0.49
C ARG A 569 7.94 33.54 0.38
N ASP A 570 8.42 32.32 0.20
CA ASP A 570 9.85 32.03 0.07
C ASP A 570 10.42 32.58 -1.26
N LEU A 571 9.69 32.37 -2.38
CA LEU A 571 10.07 32.94 -3.68
C LEU A 571 10.17 34.47 -3.65
N GLN A 572 9.22 35.15 -3.00
CA GLN A 572 9.25 36.61 -2.84
C GLN A 572 10.40 37.07 -1.95
N ARG A 573 10.64 36.35 -0.84
CA ARG A 573 11.73 36.66 0.09
C ARG A 573 13.09 36.65 -0.62
N HIS A 574 13.33 35.66 -1.48
CA HIS A 574 14.61 35.55 -2.16
C HIS A 574 14.69 36.33 -3.49
N GLY A 575 13.56 36.61 -4.17
CA GLY A 575 13.53 37.35 -5.43
C GLY A 575 14.40 36.72 -6.53
N ILE A 576 14.54 35.39 -6.53
CA ILE A 576 15.46 34.67 -7.44
C ILE A 576 14.95 34.69 -8.87
N LEU A 577 13.64 34.41 -9.05
CA LEU A 577 13.02 34.38 -10.38
C LEU A 577 13.12 35.74 -11.08
N ASP A 578 12.97 36.83 -10.33
CA ASP A 578 13.11 38.18 -10.86
C ASP A 578 14.51 38.41 -11.41
N ARG A 579 15.55 38.06 -10.65
CA ARG A 579 16.95 38.22 -11.07
C ARG A 579 17.33 37.31 -12.26
N LEU A 580 16.64 36.18 -12.42
CA LEU A 580 16.90 35.27 -13.54
C LEU A 580 16.20 35.72 -14.82
N LEU A 581 14.96 36.21 -14.73
CA LEU A 581 14.06 36.39 -15.88
C LEU A 581 13.67 37.84 -16.17
N LEU A 582 13.75 38.75 -15.18
CA LEU A 582 13.20 40.11 -15.26
C LEU A 582 14.27 41.20 -14.96
N GLY A 583 14.08 42.37 -15.57
CA GLY A 583 14.95 43.53 -15.39
C GLY A 583 16.14 43.59 -16.36
N GLU A 584 16.83 44.73 -16.37
CA GLU A 584 17.93 45.04 -17.31
C GLU A 584 19.16 44.15 -17.14
N HIS A 585 19.30 43.52 -15.97
CA HIS A 585 20.40 42.62 -15.63
C HIS A 585 19.97 41.17 -15.46
N ALA A 586 18.81 40.80 -16.01
CA ALA A 586 18.34 39.42 -16.01
C ALA A 586 19.39 38.49 -16.64
N ARG A 587 19.70 37.39 -15.97
CA ARG A 587 20.70 36.43 -16.47
C ARG A 587 20.22 35.64 -17.67
N PHE A 588 18.92 35.34 -17.74
CA PHE A 588 18.29 34.50 -18.74
C PHE A 588 16.95 35.08 -19.24
N PRO A 589 16.92 36.32 -19.78
CA PRO A 589 15.67 37.00 -20.15
C PRO A 589 14.88 36.27 -21.25
N GLU A 590 15.55 35.50 -22.11
CA GLU A 590 14.91 34.70 -23.17
C GLU A 590 14.34 33.37 -22.67
N TYR A 591 14.63 32.98 -21.42
CA TYR A 591 14.25 31.66 -20.92
C TYR A 591 12.78 31.66 -20.51
N ARG A 592 12.14 30.50 -20.68
CA ARG A 592 10.73 30.31 -20.32
C ARG A 592 10.61 29.79 -18.89
N LEU A 593 9.62 30.27 -18.14
CA LEU A 593 9.33 29.75 -16.81
C LEU A 593 8.47 28.49 -16.90
N ARG A 594 8.87 27.42 -16.22
CA ARG A 594 8.13 26.16 -16.13
C ARG A 594 7.93 25.78 -14.67
N LEU A 595 6.68 25.62 -14.26
CA LEU A 595 6.34 25.04 -12.96
C LEU A 595 6.05 23.56 -13.17
N VAL A 596 6.67 22.71 -12.37
CA VAL A 596 6.61 21.27 -12.53
C VAL A 596 6.36 20.63 -11.17
N GLY A 597 5.35 19.76 -11.10
CA GLY A 597 4.98 19.12 -9.85
C GLY A 597 4.27 17.79 -10.06
N HIS A 598 4.31 16.95 -9.03
CA HIS A 598 3.61 15.67 -8.97
C HIS A 598 2.71 15.62 -7.73
N SER A 599 1.53 14.97 -7.82
CA SER A 599 0.56 14.87 -6.71
C SER A 599 0.30 16.27 -6.11
N LEU A 600 0.33 16.43 -4.78
CA LEU A 600 0.19 17.73 -4.10
C LEU A 600 1.02 18.86 -4.73
N GLY A 601 2.26 18.56 -5.17
CA GLY A 601 3.13 19.55 -5.80
C GLY A 601 2.60 20.07 -7.14
N ALA A 602 1.87 19.24 -7.89
CA ALA A 602 1.23 19.64 -9.16
C ALA A 602 0.09 20.65 -8.91
N SER A 603 -0.71 20.42 -7.87
CA SER A 603 -1.73 21.34 -7.37
C SER A 603 -1.12 22.69 -7.01
N THR A 604 -0.05 22.64 -6.21
CA THR A 604 0.69 23.81 -5.76
C THR A 604 1.24 24.59 -6.94
N CYS A 605 1.85 23.91 -7.92
CA CYS A 605 2.34 24.53 -9.15
C CYS A 605 1.22 25.22 -9.90
N THR A 606 0.03 24.64 -9.97
CA THR A 606 -1.07 25.25 -10.72
C THR A 606 -1.57 26.54 -10.09
N LEU A 607 -1.89 26.53 -8.80
CA LEU A 607 -2.37 27.74 -8.13
C LEU A 607 -1.27 28.82 -8.08
N LEU A 608 -0.02 28.41 -7.84
CA LEU A 608 1.13 29.31 -7.92
C LEU A 608 1.29 29.91 -9.33
N SER A 609 0.95 29.16 -10.38
CA SER A 609 1.03 29.66 -11.76
C SER A 609 0.06 30.82 -12.01
N TYR A 610 -1.15 30.78 -11.43
CA TYR A 610 -2.09 31.89 -11.51
C TYR A 610 -1.55 33.13 -10.81
N MET A 611 -1.01 32.97 -9.59
CA MET A 611 -0.40 34.07 -8.83
C MET A 611 0.79 34.72 -9.56
N LEU A 612 1.59 33.91 -10.25
CA LEU A 612 2.78 34.40 -10.97
C LEU A 612 2.50 34.85 -12.41
N ARG A 613 1.31 34.55 -12.95
CA ARG A 613 0.97 34.80 -14.36
C ARG A 613 1.06 36.26 -14.76
N GLY A 614 0.61 37.16 -13.88
CA GLY A 614 0.68 38.61 -14.12
C GLY A 614 2.11 39.14 -14.25
N LYS A 615 3.09 38.48 -13.62
CA LYS A 615 4.50 38.89 -13.62
C LYS A 615 5.33 38.17 -14.69
N PHE A 616 5.04 36.89 -14.95
CA PHE A 616 5.79 36.05 -15.88
C PHE A 616 4.91 35.53 -17.01
N ALA A 617 4.80 36.27 -18.11
CA ALA A 617 3.92 35.91 -19.24
C ALA A 617 4.26 34.55 -19.90
N SER A 618 5.52 34.11 -19.83
CA SER A 618 5.99 32.85 -20.42
C SER A 618 5.73 31.60 -19.58
N ILE A 619 5.13 31.76 -18.39
CA ILE A 619 4.89 30.68 -17.43
C ILE A 619 3.98 29.59 -18.04
N ARG A 620 4.35 28.33 -17.84
CA ARG A 620 3.52 27.16 -18.13
C ARG A 620 3.68 26.14 -17.02
N CYS A 621 2.58 25.50 -16.66
CA CYS A 621 2.56 24.42 -15.68
C CYS A 621 2.56 23.07 -16.40
N VAL A 622 3.39 22.12 -15.93
CA VAL A 622 3.40 20.73 -16.40
C VAL A 622 3.21 19.84 -15.18
N ASN A 623 2.01 19.26 -15.10
CA ASN A 623 1.51 18.60 -13.91
C ASN A 623 1.38 17.10 -14.11
N TYR A 624 1.78 16.36 -13.09
CA TYR A 624 1.80 14.90 -13.12
C TYR A 624 0.92 14.33 -12.02
N SER A 625 -0.08 13.55 -12.41
CA SER A 625 -1.08 13.01 -11.48
C SER A 625 -1.55 14.07 -10.47
N PRO A 626 -1.90 15.30 -10.92
CA PRO A 626 -2.45 16.28 -10.01
C PRO A 626 -3.67 15.63 -9.35
N PRO A 627 -3.80 15.71 -8.02
CA PRO A 627 -5.05 15.35 -7.40
C PRO A 627 -6.11 16.36 -7.94
N ASP A 628 -7.40 16.02 -8.02
CA ASP A 628 -8.35 16.69 -8.95
C ASP A 628 -8.51 18.19 -8.73
N SER A 629 -7.96 18.99 -9.66
CA SER A 629 -7.81 20.43 -9.46
C SER A 629 -8.73 21.39 -10.21
N ASP A 630 -9.81 21.83 -9.56
CA ASP A 630 -10.14 23.26 -9.47
C ASP A 630 -10.24 23.64 -7.98
N LEU A 631 -9.22 23.50 -7.11
CA LEU A 631 -7.86 22.97 -7.29
C LEU A 631 -7.35 21.99 -6.17
N VAL A 632 -7.95 20.78 -5.99
CA VAL A 632 -7.37 19.46 -5.52
C VAL A 632 -7.96 18.73 -4.30
N PRO A 633 -8.75 17.65 -4.48
CA PRO A 633 -8.22 16.33 -4.12
C PRO A 633 -8.55 15.27 -5.17
N ARG A 634 -7.68 14.27 -5.32
CA ARG A 634 -7.82 13.02 -6.13
C ARG A 634 -9.09 12.19 -5.82
N LEU A 635 -9.88 12.71 -4.89
CA LEU A 635 -10.93 12.13 -4.07
C LEU A 635 -11.80 13.31 -3.65
N SER A 636 -12.70 13.79 -4.52
CA SER A 636 -13.79 14.63 -4.03
C SER A 636 -14.43 13.90 -2.84
N PHE A 637 -14.83 14.63 -1.80
CA PHE A 637 -15.50 14.02 -0.64
C PHE A 637 -16.65 13.11 -1.11
N ASN A 638 -17.35 13.54 -2.16
CA ASN A 638 -18.36 12.76 -2.86
C ASN A 638 -17.83 11.44 -3.47
N ALA A 639 -16.75 11.46 -4.26
CA ALA A 639 -16.16 10.23 -4.83
C ALA A 639 -15.70 9.24 -3.75
N MET A 640 -15.15 9.75 -2.65
CA MET A 640 -14.82 8.93 -1.46
C MET A 640 -16.05 8.28 -0.85
N GLU A 641 -17.10 9.06 -0.67
CA GLU A 641 -18.32 8.56 -0.07
C GLU A 641 -19.06 7.57 -0.98
N ILE A 642 -19.04 7.79 -2.30
CA ILE A 642 -19.54 6.83 -3.29
C ILE A 642 -18.77 5.52 -3.14
N LEU A 643 -17.44 5.58 -3.13
CA LEU A 643 -16.57 4.42 -2.94
C LEU A 643 -16.88 3.69 -1.62
N ARG A 644 -16.99 4.41 -0.50
CA ARG A 644 -17.39 3.86 0.80
C ARG A 644 -18.74 3.16 0.72
N ASN A 645 -19.75 3.85 0.20
CA ASN A 645 -21.12 3.34 0.15
C ASN A 645 -21.22 2.11 -0.76
N GLU A 646 -20.50 2.09 -1.89
CA GLU A 646 -20.41 0.91 -2.75
C GLU A 646 -19.74 -0.25 -2.02
N ILE A 647 -18.60 -0.04 -1.35
CA ILE A 647 -17.91 -1.08 -0.57
C ILE A 647 -18.82 -1.65 0.53
N LEU A 648 -19.47 -0.78 1.32
CA LEU A 648 -20.34 -1.21 2.41
C LEU A 648 -21.58 -1.96 1.90
N SER A 649 -22.16 -1.51 0.78
CA SER A 649 -23.26 -2.22 0.11
C SER A 649 -22.82 -3.59 -0.39
N LEU A 650 -21.62 -3.70 -0.98
CA LEU A 650 -21.08 -4.96 -1.46
C LEU A 650 -20.83 -5.96 -0.33
N ILE A 651 -20.31 -5.51 0.81
CA ILE A 651 -20.15 -6.37 2.01
C ILE A 651 -21.49 -6.99 2.41
N GLY A 652 -22.57 -6.21 2.36
CA GLY A 652 -23.93 -6.68 2.66
C GLY A 652 -24.47 -7.76 1.72
N ARG A 653 -23.90 -7.88 0.52
CA ARG A 653 -24.33 -8.80 -0.53
C ARG A 653 -23.56 -10.10 -0.55
N ILE A 654 -22.51 -10.27 0.25
CA ILE A 654 -21.64 -11.45 0.18
C ILE A 654 -22.36 -12.70 0.68
N LYS A 655 -22.31 -13.79 -0.10
CA LYS A 655 -22.83 -15.13 0.20
C LYS A 655 -21.80 -16.07 0.82
N VAL A 656 -20.52 -15.85 0.50
CA VAL A 656 -19.42 -16.79 0.77
C VAL A 656 -18.40 -16.24 1.78
N PRO A 657 -17.56 -17.07 2.43
CA PRO A 657 -16.51 -16.59 3.32
C PRO A 657 -15.48 -15.68 2.61
N LYS A 658 -14.85 -14.76 3.34
CA LYS A 658 -13.86 -13.79 2.79
C LYS A 658 -12.69 -14.47 2.08
N ILE A 659 -12.24 -15.61 2.61
CA ILE A 659 -11.14 -16.38 2.02
C ILE A 659 -11.51 -16.93 0.64
N GLU A 660 -12.78 -17.27 0.43
CA GLU A 660 -13.26 -17.77 -0.86
C GLU A 660 -13.33 -16.64 -1.87
N VAL A 661 -13.81 -15.46 -1.46
CA VAL A 661 -13.71 -14.24 -2.28
C VAL A 661 -12.27 -13.99 -2.71
N ALA A 662 -11.34 -13.98 -1.74
CA ALA A 662 -9.92 -13.79 -2.01
C ALA A 662 -9.37 -14.86 -2.96
N SER A 663 -9.70 -16.13 -2.74
CA SER A 663 -9.26 -17.26 -3.58
C SER A 663 -9.76 -17.15 -5.02
N ARG A 664 -11.03 -16.82 -5.23
CA ARG A 664 -11.65 -16.65 -6.56
C ARG A 664 -11.09 -15.43 -7.28
N VAL A 665 -10.94 -14.31 -6.59
CA VAL A 665 -10.34 -13.09 -7.17
C VAL A 665 -8.87 -13.35 -7.53
N VAL A 666 -8.08 -13.98 -6.67
CA VAL A 666 -6.66 -14.29 -6.94
C VAL A 666 -6.50 -15.35 -8.03
N SER A 667 -7.34 -16.38 -8.04
CA SER A 667 -7.30 -17.43 -9.07
C SER A 667 -7.73 -16.91 -10.43
N GLY A 668 -8.79 -16.09 -10.47
CA GLY A 668 -9.22 -15.34 -11.65
C GLY A 668 -8.29 -14.19 -12.04
N SER A 669 -7.23 -13.93 -11.27
CA SER A 669 -6.14 -12.99 -11.59
C SER A 669 -4.93 -13.68 -12.23
N GLY A 670 -4.97 -15.01 -12.42
CA GLY A 670 -3.88 -15.77 -13.04
C GLY A 670 -2.67 -16.04 -12.13
N LEU A 671 -2.80 -15.87 -10.80
CA LEU A 671 -1.72 -16.24 -9.86
C LEU A 671 -1.65 -17.74 -9.59
N SER A 672 -2.79 -18.44 -9.53
CA SER A 672 -2.84 -19.84 -9.07
C SER A 672 -2.45 -20.85 -10.15
N ASN A 673 -2.55 -20.47 -11.43
CA ASN A 673 -2.07 -21.27 -12.55
C ASN A 673 -1.07 -20.44 -13.36
N CYS A 674 0.21 -20.84 -13.35
CA CYS A 674 1.22 -20.42 -14.33
C CYS A 674 0.87 -20.91 -15.76
N ARG A 675 -0.36 -20.68 -16.23
CA ARG A 675 -0.79 -20.90 -17.61
C ARG A 675 -0.73 -19.55 -18.33
N PHE A 676 0.47 -19.00 -18.42
CA PHE A 676 0.73 -17.68 -19.00
C PHE A 676 0.88 -17.73 -20.53
N CYS A 677 0.10 -18.58 -21.20
CA CYS A 677 0.02 -18.70 -22.65
C CYS A 677 -1.40 -19.14 -22.97
N LEU A 678 -2.20 -18.21 -23.48
CA LEU A 678 -3.33 -18.34 -24.42
C LEU A 678 -4.13 -17.02 -24.34
N ASP A 679 -4.95 -16.79 -25.36
CA ASP A 679 -5.54 -15.52 -25.78
C ASP A 679 -6.37 -14.76 -24.73
N GLN A 680 -6.93 -13.61 -25.11
CA GLN A 680 -8.14 -13.11 -24.42
C GLN A 680 -9.13 -14.27 -24.44
N ASP A 681 -9.45 -14.82 -23.27
CA ASP A 681 -10.46 -15.85 -23.17
C ASP A 681 -11.78 -15.17 -23.59
N PRO A 682 -12.41 -15.56 -24.71
CA PRO A 682 -13.69 -14.98 -25.13
C PRO A 682 -14.76 -15.14 -24.05
N ASP A 683 -14.55 -16.06 -23.11
CA ASP A 683 -15.42 -16.34 -21.98
C ASP A 683 -15.00 -15.62 -20.67
N GLU A 684 -13.99 -14.73 -20.68
CA GLU A 684 -13.54 -14.02 -19.46
C GLU A 684 -14.67 -13.20 -18.83
N HIS A 685 -15.54 -12.57 -19.64
CA HIS A 685 -16.71 -11.86 -19.14
C HIS A 685 -17.71 -12.81 -18.46
N ALA A 686 -17.98 -13.96 -19.07
CA ALA A 686 -18.89 -14.99 -18.55
C ALA A 686 -18.35 -15.59 -17.24
N ASN A 687 -17.06 -15.89 -17.16
CA ASN A 687 -16.41 -16.39 -15.94
C ASN A 687 -16.46 -15.36 -14.80
N ILE A 688 -16.23 -14.07 -15.10
CA ILE A 688 -16.36 -12.98 -14.11
C ILE A 688 -17.81 -12.87 -13.62
N LEU A 689 -18.78 -12.97 -14.52
CA LEU A 689 -20.20 -12.92 -14.21
C LEU A 689 -20.63 -14.08 -13.30
N GLU A 690 -20.22 -15.30 -13.64
CA GLU A 690 -20.51 -16.51 -12.88
C GLU A 690 -19.91 -16.40 -11.46
N ASP A 691 -18.63 -16.03 -11.35
CA ASP A 691 -17.97 -15.76 -10.07
C ASP A 691 -18.77 -14.77 -9.22
N ILE A 692 -19.23 -13.66 -9.81
CA ILE A 692 -19.98 -12.61 -9.10
C ILE A 692 -21.34 -13.12 -8.63
N ASN A 693 -22.05 -13.88 -9.46
CA ASN A 693 -23.37 -14.42 -9.11
C ASN A 693 -23.31 -15.49 -8.01
N GLU A 694 -22.24 -16.30 -8.01
CA GLU A 694 -21.98 -17.26 -6.94
C GLU A 694 -21.57 -16.58 -5.63
N MET A 695 -20.76 -15.51 -5.69
CA MET A 695 -20.28 -14.81 -4.51
C MET A 695 -21.30 -13.82 -3.90
N LEU A 696 -22.19 -13.23 -4.70
CA LEU A 696 -23.04 -12.11 -4.28
C LEU A 696 -24.54 -12.37 -4.49
N TYR A 697 -25.37 -11.90 -3.55
CA TYR A 697 -26.80 -11.73 -3.76
C TYR A 697 -27.08 -10.64 -4.80
N ALA A 698 -28.14 -10.85 -5.58
CA ALA A 698 -28.69 -9.79 -6.41
C ALA A 698 -29.22 -8.67 -5.49
N PRO A 699 -29.15 -7.39 -5.89
CA PRO A 699 -29.65 -6.28 -5.06
C PRO A 699 -31.13 -6.43 -4.66
N THR A 700 -31.92 -7.14 -5.48
CA THR A 700 -33.35 -7.39 -5.26
C THR A 700 -33.65 -8.61 -4.39
N GLU A 701 -32.65 -9.46 -4.13
CA GLU A 701 -32.80 -10.76 -3.44
C GLU A 701 -31.98 -10.80 -2.14
N LEU A 702 -31.82 -9.64 -1.51
CA LEU A 702 -31.07 -9.50 -0.28
C LEU A 702 -31.85 -10.10 0.91
N PRO A 703 -31.26 -11.02 1.69
CA PRO A 703 -31.90 -11.54 2.90
C PRO A 703 -31.89 -10.47 3.99
N GLU A 704 -32.98 -10.30 4.73
CA GLU A 704 -32.99 -9.41 5.90
C GLU A 704 -31.90 -9.82 6.89
N SER A 705 -31.09 -8.86 7.33
CA SER A 705 -30.01 -9.10 8.28
C SER A 705 -29.77 -7.89 9.17
N GLU A 706 -29.24 -8.13 10.36
CA GLU A 706 -28.83 -7.07 11.30
C GLU A 706 -27.88 -6.07 10.61
N TYR A 707 -26.96 -6.55 9.78
CA TYR A 707 -26.06 -5.69 9.02
C TYR A 707 -26.79 -4.71 8.09
N GLN A 708 -27.89 -5.12 7.46
CA GLN A 708 -28.66 -4.23 6.58
C GLN A 708 -29.32 -3.10 7.35
N HIS A 709 -29.95 -3.40 8.49
CA HIS A 709 -30.51 -2.36 9.36
C HIS A 709 -29.44 -1.40 9.88
N GLN A 710 -28.26 -1.92 10.24
CA GLN A 710 -27.11 -1.12 10.64
C GLN A 710 -26.60 -0.23 9.49
N LEU A 711 -26.56 -0.75 8.26
CA LEU A 711 -26.13 -0.02 7.07
C LEU A 711 -27.11 1.09 6.71
N GLU A 712 -28.41 0.82 6.73
CA GLU A 712 -29.46 1.83 6.50
C GLU A 712 -29.36 2.95 7.52
N ARG A 713 -29.22 2.62 8.80
CA ARG A 713 -29.04 3.62 9.85
C ARG A 713 -27.76 4.43 9.68
N PHE A 714 -26.66 3.75 9.32
CA PHE A 714 -25.39 4.43 9.01
C PHE A 714 -25.57 5.42 7.85
N GLN A 715 -26.25 5.02 6.77
CA GLN A 715 -26.52 5.89 5.63
C GLN A 715 -27.36 7.10 6.02
N THR A 716 -28.41 6.92 6.81
CA THR A 716 -29.24 8.03 7.33
C THR A 716 -28.43 9.03 8.14
N VAL A 717 -27.60 8.55 9.09
CA VAL A 717 -26.73 9.42 9.91
C VAL A 717 -25.72 10.16 9.03
N GLN A 718 -25.16 9.50 8.02
CA GLN A 718 -24.22 10.13 7.09
C GLN A 718 -24.92 11.19 6.23
N GLU A 719 -26.16 10.95 5.79
CA GLU A 719 -26.96 11.94 5.06
C GLU A 719 -27.32 13.16 5.91
N GLU A 720 -27.70 12.95 7.17
CA GLU A 720 -27.94 14.05 8.12
C GLU A 720 -26.68 14.89 8.34
N ARG A 721 -25.52 14.24 8.51
CA ARG A 721 -24.23 14.91 8.63
C ARG A 721 -23.87 15.68 7.36
N ARG A 722 -24.15 15.12 6.17
CA ARG A 722 -23.98 15.85 4.91
C ARG A 722 -24.84 17.11 4.87
N ARG A 723 -26.11 17.02 5.28
CA ARG A 723 -27.02 18.18 5.33
C ARG A 723 -26.56 19.23 6.35
N SER A 724 -26.04 18.81 7.51
CA SER A 724 -25.60 19.72 8.56
C SER A 724 -24.30 20.47 8.26
N ARG A 725 -23.42 19.90 7.41
CA ARG A 725 -22.11 20.47 7.04
C ARG A 725 -22.19 21.62 6.02
N GLY A 726 -23.37 21.88 5.46
CA GLY A 726 -23.56 22.93 4.44
C GLY A 726 -23.03 22.55 3.05
N HIS A 727 -23.28 23.41 2.06
CA HIS A 727 -23.07 23.14 0.63
C HIS A 727 -21.58 22.98 0.23
N LEU A 728 -20.64 23.57 0.98
CA LEU A 728 -19.22 23.64 0.58
C LEU A 728 -18.55 22.26 0.42
N ARG A 729 -18.82 21.28 1.29
CA ARG A 729 -18.22 19.93 1.18
C ARG A 729 -18.86 19.06 0.08
N SER A 730 -19.91 19.55 -0.59
CA SER A 730 -20.58 18.88 -1.71
C SER A 730 -20.10 19.36 -3.09
N LEU A 731 -19.20 20.34 -3.14
CA LEU A 731 -18.63 20.87 -4.38
C LEU A 731 -17.84 19.78 -5.12
N GLN A 732 -18.13 19.60 -6.40
CA GLN A 732 -17.32 18.79 -7.30
C GLN A 732 -16.10 19.59 -7.76
N LEU A 733 -14.93 18.97 -7.70
CA LEU A 733 -13.63 19.58 -8.04
C LEU A 733 -13.03 18.82 -9.24
N TYR A 734 -12.35 19.53 -10.16
CA TYR A 734 -11.98 18.99 -11.47
C TYR A 734 -10.62 19.46 -11.97
N PRO A 735 -9.69 18.61 -12.42
CA PRO A 735 -8.35 19.05 -12.78
C PRO A 735 -8.27 20.12 -13.88
N PRO A 736 -7.24 21.01 -13.82
CA PRO A 736 -7.23 22.27 -14.54
C PRO A 736 -6.44 22.11 -15.83
N GLY A 737 -6.77 22.94 -16.82
CA GLY A 737 -6.06 22.95 -18.09
C GLY A 737 -6.40 21.74 -18.97
N LYS A 738 -5.47 21.37 -19.86
CA LYS A 738 -5.68 20.27 -20.81
C LYS A 738 -5.15 18.95 -20.24
N LEU A 739 -5.98 17.92 -20.26
CA LEU A 739 -5.71 16.67 -19.56
C LEU A 739 -5.37 15.54 -20.53
N VAL A 740 -4.27 14.84 -20.23
CA VAL A 740 -3.84 13.64 -20.97
C VAL A 740 -3.88 12.44 -20.03
N HIS A 741 -4.64 11.42 -20.41
CA HIS A 741 -4.70 10.15 -19.69
C HIS A 741 -3.95 9.07 -20.47
N LEU A 742 -3.03 8.37 -19.80
CA LEU A 742 -2.36 7.19 -20.34
C LEU A 742 -3.21 5.94 -20.06
N VAL A 743 -4.03 5.54 -21.04
CA VAL A 743 -4.96 4.41 -20.89
C VAL A 743 -4.23 3.10 -21.20
N LYS A 744 -4.34 2.12 -20.30
CA LYS A 744 -3.79 0.76 -20.51
C LYS A 744 -4.63 0.03 -21.56
N ILE A 745 -4.03 -0.28 -22.71
CA ILE A 745 -4.71 -0.90 -23.87
C ILE A 745 -4.43 -2.41 -24.00
N GLY A 746 -3.46 -2.93 -23.25
CA GLY A 746 -3.14 -4.35 -23.27
C GLY A 746 -1.83 -4.65 -22.58
N GLU A 747 -1.39 -5.90 -22.65
CA GLU A 747 -0.14 -6.36 -22.05
C GLU A 747 0.59 -7.33 -22.98
N ARG A 748 1.91 -7.16 -23.10
CA ARG A 748 2.79 -8.15 -23.73
C ARG A 748 2.99 -9.29 -22.73
N LYS A 749 2.65 -10.51 -23.11
CA LYS A 749 2.87 -11.69 -22.26
C LYS A 749 4.29 -12.22 -22.44
N SER A 750 5.03 -12.41 -21.34
CA SER A 750 6.34 -13.09 -21.32
C SER A 750 6.56 -13.74 -19.95
N CYS A 751 7.37 -14.80 -19.88
CA CYS A 751 7.72 -15.45 -18.60
C CYS A 751 8.37 -14.47 -17.61
N LEU A 752 9.18 -13.54 -18.11
CA LEU A 752 9.81 -12.50 -17.31
C LEU A 752 8.77 -11.56 -16.68
N HIS A 753 7.74 -11.17 -17.45
CA HIS A 753 6.65 -10.35 -16.92
C HIS A 753 5.84 -11.10 -15.87
N GLY A 754 5.59 -12.40 -16.08
CA GLY A 754 4.93 -13.25 -15.09
C GLY A 754 5.71 -13.34 -13.78
N LEU A 755 7.02 -13.60 -13.85
CA LEU A 755 7.91 -13.64 -12.68
C LEU A 755 7.95 -12.30 -11.95
N ALA A 756 8.11 -11.19 -12.69
CA ALA A 756 8.11 -9.85 -12.11
C ALA A 756 6.79 -9.57 -11.38
N LYS A 757 5.65 -9.92 -11.97
CA LYS A 757 4.33 -9.78 -11.34
C LYS A 757 4.21 -10.64 -10.09
N CYS A 758 4.67 -11.89 -10.10
CA CYS A 758 4.66 -12.74 -8.91
C CYS A 758 5.51 -12.15 -7.77
N LEU A 759 6.76 -11.74 -8.07
CA LEU A 759 7.67 -11.14 -7.10
C LEU A 759 7.13 -9.85 -6.49
N THR A 760 6.37 -9.07 -7.26
CA THR A 760 5.75 -7.83 -6.78
C THR A 760 4.30 -8.01 -6.36
N CYS A 761 3.78 -9.24 -6.20
CA CYS A 761 2.38 -9.52 -5.87
C CYS A 761 1.38 -8.73 -6.76
N CYS A 762 1.63 -8.71 -8.08
CA CYS A 762 0.87 -8.01 -9.11
C CYS A 762 0.80 -6.47 -9.00
N THR A 763 1.64 -5.86 -8.17
CA THR A 763 1.75 -4.39 -8.08
C THR A 763 2.63 -3.75 -9.18
N THR A 764 3.02 -4.53 -10.20
CA THR A 764 3.83 -4.07 -11.34
C THR A 764 3.04 -4.09 -12.65
N ASN A 765 3.30 -3.08 -13.47
CA ASN A 765 2.79 -2.96 -14.83
C ASN A 765 3.77 -3.49 -15.90
N ALA A 766 4.62 -4.45 -15.52
CA ALA A 766 5.56 -5.09 -16.44
C ALA A 766 4.81 -5.68 -17.66
N GLY A 767 5.21 -5.23 -18.86
CA GLY A 767 4.60 -5.65 -20.13
C GLY A 767 3.37 -4.85 -20.56
N SER A 768 2.83 -3.97 -19.73
CA SER A 768 1.66 -3.13 -20.08
C SER A 768 1.95 -2.18 -21.25
N LYS A 769 0.98 -2.04 -22.15
CA LYS A 769 0.97 -1.07 -23.26
C LYS A 769 -0.02 0.03 -22.96
N TYR A 770 0.35 1.27 -23.27
CA TYR A 770 -0.45 2.45 -22.95
C TYR A 770 -0.68 3.31 -24.19
N GLN A 771 -1.84 3.96 -24.21
CA GLN A 771 -2.27 4.87 -25.25
C GLN A 771 -2.59 6.22 -24.61
N PRO A 772 -1.89 7.32 -24.99
CA PRO A 772 -2.28 8.66 -24.58
C PRO A 772 -3.57 9.10 -25.27
N VAL A 773 -4.48 9.66 -24.49
CA VAL A 773 -5.76 10.21 -24.95
C VAL A 773 -6.07 11.53 -24.25
N TRP A 774 -6.73 12.44 -24.96
CA TRP A 774 -7.31 13.65 -24.37
C TRP A 774 -8.57 13.29 -23.59
N ILE A 775 -8.70 13.87 -22.40
CA ILE A 775 -9.87 13.69 -21.52
C ILE A 775 -10.47 15.03 -21.11
N GLY A 776 -11.76 15.03 -20.82
CA GLY A 776 -12.47 16.16 -20.25
C GLY A 776 -12.25 16.28 -18.74
N ASN A 777 -12.72 17.37 -18.16
CA ASN A 777 -12.60 17.63 -16.72
C ASN A 777 -13.41 16.62 -15.88
N ASP A 778 -14.56 16.21 -16.39
CA ASP A 778 -15.54 15.30 -15.80
C ASP A 778 -15.28 13.81 -16.12
N ASP A 779 -14.16 13.49 -16.76
CA ASP A 779 -13.78 12.12 -17.12
C ASP A 779 -13.14 11.33 -15.95
N LEU A 780 -12.93 11.95 -14.78
CA LEU A 780 -12.22 11.39 -13.62
C LEU A 780 -13.07 11.35 -12.33
N ASN A 781 -14.40 11.22 -12.46
CA ASN A 781 -15.32 11.28 -11.31
C ASN A 781 -15.45 9.97 -10.50
N GLU A 782 -14.89 8.85 -10.98
CA GLU A 782 -14.96 7.54 -10.33
C GLU A 782 -13.56 7.02 -9.96
N ILE A 783 -13.41 6.52 -8.73
CA ILE A 783 -12.19 5.85 -8.29
C ILE A 783 -12.18 4.41 -8.80
N VAL A 784 -11.29 4.14 -9.75
CA VAL A 784 -11.08 2.78 -10.26
C VAL A 784 -10.14 2.03 -9.32
N VAL A 785 -10.65 0.96 -8.69
CA VAL A 785 -9.87 0.09 -7.81
C VAL A 785 -9.03 -0.85 -8.67
N SER A 786 -7.71 -0.87 -8.44
CA SER A 786 -6.81 -1.80 -9.11
C SER A 786 -5.62 -2.18 -8.22
N PRO A 787 -4.95 -3.33 -8.47
CA PRO A 787 -3.81 -3.77 -7.66
C PRO A 787 -2.60 -2.84 -7.81
N THR A 788 -2.57 -2.06 -8.89
CA THR A 788 -1.52 -1.09 -9.20
C THR A 788 -1.94 0.34 -8.87
N MET A 789 -3.14 0.61 -8.32
CA MET A 789 -3.64 1.98 -8.13
C MET A 789 -2.69 2.87 -7.30
N ALA A 790 -2.03 2.29 -6.30
CA ALA A 790 -1.06 2.97 -5.45
C ALA A 790 0.29 3.14 -6.18
N THR A 791 0.79 2.09 -6.82
CA THR A 791 2.09 2.13 -7.50
C THR A 791 2.04 2.96 -8.79
N ASP A 792 0.91 3.02 -9.46
CA ASP A 792 0.66 3.84 -10.66
C ASP A 792 0.66 5.33 -10.35
N HIS A 793 0.41 5.71 -9.09
CA HIS A 793 0.56 7.08 -8.64
C HIS A 793 2.01 7.48 -8.39
N PHE A 794 2.97 6.55 -8.31
CA PHE A 794 4.33 6.93 -7.96
C PHE A 794 5.02 7.68 -9.12
N PRO A 795 5.73 8.78 -8.85
CA PRO A 795 6.29 9.63 -9.90
C PRO A 795 7.34 8.92 -10.76
N ASN A 796 8.04 7.93 -10.21
CA ASN A 796 9.00 7.14 -10.99
C ASN A 796 8.29 6.28 -12.05
N ARG A 797 7.14 5.69 -11.72
CA ARG A 797 6.35 4.89 -12.66
C ARG A 797 5.83 5.74 -13.80
N LEU A 798 5.32 6.93 -13.48
CA LEU A 798 4.84 7.86 -14.49
C LEU A 798 5.98 8.34 -15.40
N CYS A 799 7.15 8.65 -14.84
CA CYS A 799 8.34 9.04 -15.61
C CYS A 799 8.79 7.92 -16.57
N ASP A 800 8.92 6.68 -16.08
CA ASP A 800 9.29 5.52 -16.90
C ASP A 800 8.25 5.24 -18.01
N LEU A 801 6.97 5.39 -17.66
CA LEU A 801 5.87 5.17 -18.57
C LEU A 801 5.84 6.23 -19.69
N LEU A 802 5.94 7.50 -19.34
CA LEU A 802 6.00 8.60 -20.31
C LEU A 802 7.20 8.44 -21.26
N GLN A 803 8.37 8.08 -20.74
CA GLN A 803 9.54 7.77 -21.57
C GLN A 803 9.28 6.60 -22.53
N THR A 804 8.61 5.55 -22.04
CA THR A 804 8.27 4.38 -22.87
C THR A 804 7.30 4.76 -23.99
N VAL A 805 6.24 5.49 -23.66
CA VAL A 805 5.25 5.98 -24.64
C VAL A 805 5.92 6.93 -25.64
N ALA A 806 6.72 7.89 -25.20
CA ALA A 806 7.46 8.79 -26.08
C ALA A 806 8.35 8.05 -27.09
N ARG A 807 9.06 7.00 -26.65
CA ARG A 807 9.84 6.13 -27.56
C ARG A 807 8.96 5.38 -28.57
N GLU A 808 7.81 4.86 -28.15
CA GLU A 808 6.87 4.18 -29.06
C GLU A 808 6.28 5.13 -30.11
N TYR A 809 6.14 6.42 -29.76
CA TYR A 809 5.71 7.49 -30.65
C TYR A 809 6.85 8.14 -31.46
N LYS A 810 8.09 7.63 -31.33
CA LYS A 810 9.30 8.15 -31.98
C LYS A 810 9.58 9.63 -31.67
N VAL A 811 9.13 10.09 -30.50
CA VAL A 811 9.49 11.42 -29.97
C VAL A 811 10.93 11.35 -29.46
N LYS A 812 11.71 12.41 -29.65
CA LYS A 812 13.07 12.48 -29.12
C LYS A 812 13.03 12.42 -27.60
N THR A 813 13.49 11.32 -27.01
CA THR A 813 13.79 11.26 -25.59
C THR A 813 15.28 11.49 -25.45
N SER A 814 15.66 12.62 -24.85
CA SER A 814 17.04 13.05 -24.56
C SER A 814 17.93 11.90 -24.07
#